data_AF-A0A1R3HVT6-F1
#
_entry.id   AF-A0A1R3HVT6-F1
#
_cell.length_a   1.000
_cell.length_b   1.000
_cell.length_c   1.000
_cell.angle_alpha   90.00
_cell.angle_beta   90.00
_cell.angle_gamma   90.00
#
_symmetry.space_group_name_H-M   'P 1'
#
loop_
_entity.id
_entity.type
_entity.pdbx_description
1 polymer ?
#
loop_
_entity_poly.entity_id
_entity_poly.type
_entity_poly.pdbx_seq_one_letter_code
_entity_poly.pdbx_strand_id
1 'polypeptide(L)'
;MSPGPFKELSQFLIESKMVKMYENMCSVDPFSTADDVYMFDLAHIKADLGLDMWDYSEWKTSKAIADTMLCCMQKANSMLLIGSSKLSSLKALITLLTVYEETSLEKMTGIGGKIPDQLNFSCIDHICRSFLDALESLSPVPDVSENVLDFLSAQADLLLHLMRSVRNSLSSSVCVLVLKTSGSGLKVLSDLRTIVSGVNKTLKLLLLLILSAMEFCWLDADITGMKDKESVEGFAEISNVILGLLPILCNCITIDECYSLSLTTLDLALKSFLTPDTWFPIIRNHLQLQHLVLKLQDKNSVGSSPILLKFFLAVARVRGGAEMLLHAGFFSSLKVLFADMSDGQTSSVINSGKSLSILSDKTEKPQHLWGLGLAVVTAMVHSLGDSSSCIDIVENVIPYFFLEKAHLISYFLSAPDFPSDDHDKKRPRAQRTWTSLLSLQETEQTLNLMCVLARHWRPWVKAMKDMDSQLREMSIHLLAFISRGNLRLGEASSRIAPLLCPPMLKHEIDCCKKPSFVNSKNGWFALSPLGCVSKPKISGISTTTALVIKDQATENSNHVSQTYFSDLIAFQIYRITFLLLKFLCLQAEGAAKRAEELEYVDLSRFPELPMPEILHGIQDQAIAIVTELCETNKLKQIHSEIQHICLLLVQIIEMALYLELCVLQICGIRPVLGRVEDFSKGVKLLMKATEGHAFLKGSMKSFNQIISLVYPGLL
;
A
#
# COMPACT_ATOMS: atom_id res chain seq x y z
N MET A 1 -42.57 -46.28 45.57
CA MET A 1 -42.87 -46.02 44.15
C MET A 1 -41.71 -46.57 43.35
N SER A 2 -41.92 -47.59 42.51
CA SER A 2 -40.86 -48.09 41.64
C SER A 2 -40.49 -47.02 40.60
N PRO A 3 -39.23 -46.91 40.17
CA PRO A 3 -38.87 -46.08 39.03
C PRO A 3 -39.71 -46.52 37.82
N GLY A 4 -40.23 -45.57 37.04
CA GLY A 4 -40.98 -45.90 35.82
C GLY A 4 -40.05 -46.49 34.73
N PRO A 5 -40.61 -47.17 33.72
CA PRO A 5 -39.86 -47.91 32.69
C PRO A 5 -38.83 -47.07 31.92
N PHE A 6 -39.06 -45.76 31.76
CA PHE A 6 -38.08 -44.83 31.20
C PHE A 6 -36.83 -44.69 32.07
N LYS A 7 -37.00 -44.56 33.39
CA LYS A 7 -35.89 -44.34 34.32
C LYS A 7 -35.02 -45.60 34.42
N GLU A 8 -35.63 -46.78 34.46
CA GLU A 8 -34.94 -48.07 34.47
C GLU A 8 -34.13 -48.28 33.18
N LEU A 9 -34.70 -48.01 32.00
CA LEU A 9 -33.99 -48.08 30.73
C LEU A 9 -32.83 -47.08 30.65
N SER A 10 -33.07 -45.83 31.07
CA SER A 10 -32.03 -44.80 31.06
C SER A 10 -30.84 -45.17 31.97
N GLN A 11 -31.12 -45.73 33.14
CA GLN A 11 -30.08 -46.14 34.09
C GLN A 11 -29.31 -47.34 33.57
N PHE A 12 -29.98 -48.32 32.97
CA PHE A 12 -29.33 -49.45 32.29
C PHE A 12 -28.40 -49.00 31.17
N LEU A 13 -28.83 -48.06 30.31
CA LEU A 13 -28.01 -47.54 29.21
C LEU A 13 -26.78 -46.76 29.71
N ILE A 14 -26.92 -46.03 30.83
CA ILE A 14 -25.82 -45.30 31.45
C ILE A 14 -24.81 -46.27 32.10
N GLU A 15 -25.29 -47.26 32.85
CA GLU A 15 -24.45 -48.24 33.56
C GLU A 15 -23.73 -49.18 32.58
N SER A 16 -24.40 -49.58 31.50
CA SER A 16 -23.81 -50.43 30.44
C SER A 16 -22.87 -49.68 29.49
N LYS A 17 -22.88 -48.34 29.51
CA LYS A 17 -22.15 -47.47 28.58
C LYS A 17 -22.43 -47.76 27.09
N MET A 18 -23.48 -48.50 26.74
CA MET A 18 -23.78 -48.89 25.35
C MET A 18 -23.80 -47.70 24.39
N VAL A 19 -24.46 -46.61 24.79
CA VAL A 19 -24.59 -45.42 23.94
C VAL A 19 -23.23 -44.79 23.66
N LYS A 20 -22.32 -44.76 24.64
CA LYS A 20 -20.96 -44.23 24.47
C LYS A 20 -20.03 -45.16 23.71
N MET A 21 -20.25 -46.47 23.74
CA MET A 21 -19.42 -47.43 22.99
C MET A 21 -19.69 -47.38 21.48
N TYR A 22 -20.92 -47.04 21.09
CA TYR A 22 -21.35 -46.98 19.69
C TYR A 22 -21.62 -45.56 19.19
N GLU A 23 -21.21 -44.55 19.97
CA GLU A 23 -21.13 -43.16 19.55
C GLU A 23 -19.81 -42.98 18.79
N ASN A 24 -19.91 -42.73 17.49
CA ASN A 24 -18.73 -42.54 16.66
C ASN A 24 -18.23 -41.10 16.84
N MET A 25 -17.05 -40.93 17.44
CA MET A 25 -16.36 -39.63 17.49
C MET A 25 -15.82 -39.35 16.08
N CYS A 26 -16.64 -38.77 15.19
CA CYS A 26 -16.28 -38.52 13.80
C CYS A 26 -14.93 -37.81 13.67
N SER A 27 -13.87 -38.54 13.29
CA SER A 27 -12.65 -37.96 12.74
C SER A 27 -12.87 -37.75 11.24
N VAL A 28 -13.07 -36.50 10.84
CA VAL A 28 -13.40 -36.10 9.48
C VAL A 28 -12.18 -36.31 8.56
N ASP A 29 -12.15 -37.44 7.83
CA ASP A 29 -11.27 -37.59 6.67
C ASP A 29 -12.07 -37.19 5.40
N PRO A 30 -11.63 -36.20 4.61
CA PRO A 30 -12.34 -35.73 3.41
C PRO A 30 -12.52 -36.79 2.30
N PHE A 31 -11.97 -37.99 2.45
CA PHE A 31 -12.07 -39.09 1.50
C PHE A 31 -12.93 -40.27 1.96
N SER A 32 -13.55 -40.22 3.15
CA SER A 32 -14.40 -41.33 3.61
C SER A 32 -15.67 -41.45 2.78
N THR A 33 -16.00 -42.67 2.37
CA THR A 33 -17.24 -43.00 1.66
C THR A 33 -18.48 -42.61 2.47
N ALA A 34 -19.60 -42.32 1.79
CA ALA A 34 -20.87 -41.89 2.41
C ALA A 34 -21.42 -42.87 3.48
N ASP A 35 -20.92 -44.10 3.52
CA ASP A 35 -21.29 -45.13 4.50
C ASP A 35 -20.68 -44.92 5.91
N ASP A 36 -19.67 -44.05 6.08
CA ASP A 36 -18.95 -43.88 7.36
C ASP A 36 -19.39 -42.64 8.18
N VAL A 37 -20.43 -41.92 7.74
CA VAL A 37 -20.86 -40.65 8.34
C VAL A 37 -22.15 -40.84 9.15
N TYR A 38 -22.05 -41.50 10.31
CA TYR A 38 -23.14 -41.66 11.27
C TYR A 38 -22.68 -41.38 12.70
N MET A 39 -23.55 -40.75 13.50
CA MET A 39 -23.30 -40.44 14.92
C MET A 39 -23.47 -41.68 15.81
N PHE A 40 -24.45 -42.53 15.48
CA PHE A 40 -24.75 -43.76 16.21
C PHE A 40 -24.75 -44.98 15.29
N ASP A 41 -24.05 -46.04 15.68
CA ASP A 41 -24.15 -47.33 15.00
C ASP A 41 -25.44 -48.07 15.43
N LEU A 42 -26.53 -47.75 14.72
CA LEU A 42 -27.84 -48.33 15.00
C LEU A 42 -27.90 -49.85 14.79
N ALA A 43 -27.05 -50.41 13.95
CA ALA A 43 -27.06 -51.85 13.68
C ALA A 43 -26.52 -52.61 14.89
N HIS A 44 -25.39 -52.16 15.45
CA HIS A 44 -24.82 -52.75 16.65
C HIS A 44 -25.65 -52.46 17.90
N ILE A 45 -26.19 -51.24 18.06
CA ILE A 45 -27.08 -50.93 19.20
C ILE A 45 -28.34 -51.80 19.18
N LYS A 46 -28.94 -52.04 18.01
CA LYS A 46 -30.12 -52.94 17.88
C LYS A 46 -29.76 -54.39 18.20
N ALA A 47 -28.61 -54.86 17.72
CA ALA A 47 -28.14 -56.22 17.97
C ALA A 47 -27.88 -56.44 19.47
N ASP A 48 -27.23 -55.50 20.14
CA ASP A 48 -26.88 -55.59 21.56
C ASP A 48 -28.07 -55.42 22.51
N LEU A 49 -29.06 -54.58 22.13
CA LEU A 49 -30.29 -54.45 22.90
C LEU A 49 -31.18 -55.70 22.78
N GLY A 50 -31.15 -56.40 21.64
CA GLY A 50 -31.93 -57.63 21.43
C GLY A 50 -33.42 -57.42 21.67
N LEU A 51 -33.98 -56.30 21.18
CA LEU A 51 -35.36 -55.84 21.46
C LEU A 51 -36.45 -56.88 21.11
N ASP A 52 -36.15 -57.81 20.20
CA ASP A 52 -37.05 -58.90 19.82
C ASP A 52 -37.29 -59.88 20.98
N MET A 53 -36.30 -60.02 21.87
CA MET A 53 -36.41 -60.87 23.06
C MET A 53 -37.18 -60.20 24.21
N TRP A 54 -37.40 -58.89 24.14
CA TRP A 54 -38.01 -58.13 25.23
C TRP A 54 -39.50 -58.40 25.38
N ASP A 55 -40.16 -58.87 24.31
CA ASP A 55 -41.58 -59.25 24.32
C ASP A 55 -41.89 -60.40 25.29
N TYR A 56 -40.85 -61.17 25.63
CA TYR A 56 -40.90 -62.33 26.53
C TYR A 56 -40.23 -62.06 27.89
N SER A 57 -39.92 -60.80 28.20
CA SER A 57 -39.18 -60.40 29.41
C SER A 57 -39.90 -59.30 30.21
N GLU A 58 -39.36 -58.98 31.40
CA GLU A 58 -39.84 -57.86 32.23
C GLU A 58 -39.66 -56.48 31.54
N TRP A 59 -38.84 -56.41 30.48
CA TRP A 59 -38.58 -55.19 29.71
C TRP A 59 -39.66 -54.85 28.66
N LYS A 60 -40.72 -55.66 28.55
CA LYS A 60 -41.80 -55.45 27.57
C LYS A 60 -42.40 -54.03 27.63
N THR A 61 -42.54 -53.48 28.83
CA THR A 61 -43.06 -52.11 29.05
C THR A 61 -42.08 -51.00 28.61
N SER A 62 -40.80 -51.32 28.48
CA SER A 62 -39.73 -50.40 28.06
C SER A 62 -39.40 -50.49 26.58
N LYS A 63 -39.87 -51.54 25.87
CA LYS A 63 -39.62 -51.76 24.44
C LYS A 63 -40.04 -50.57 23.57
N ALA A 64 -41.26 -50.05 23.77
CA ALA A 64 -41.76 -48.88 23.02
C ALA A 64 -40.90 -47.62 23.25
N ILE A 65 -40.30 -47.49 24.43
CA ILE A 65 -39.40 -46.38 24.77
C ILE A 65 -38.06 -46.55 24.05
N ALA A 66 -37.52 -47.78 24.01
CA ALA A 66 -36.30 -48.11 23.27
C ALA A 66 -36.47 -47.94 21.75
N ASP A 67 -37.63 -48.32 21.18
CA ASP A 67 -37.95 -48.07 19.77
C ASP A 67 -38.03 -46.58 19.46
N THR A 68 -38.61 -45.78 20.36
CA THR A 68 -38.66 -44.31 20.23
C THR A 68 -37.25 -43.72 20.29
N MET A 69 -36.40 -44.21 21.20
CA MET A 69 -34.99 -43.82 21.30
C MET A 69 -34.22 -44.12 20.01
N LEU A 70 -34.34 -45.33 19.46
CA LEU A 70 -33.69 -45.71 18.19
C LEU A 70 -34.20 -44.87 17.02
N CYS A 71 -35.49 -44.54 16.98
CA CYS A 71 -36.06 -43.63 16.00
C CYS A 71 -35.44 -42.23 16.10
N CYS A 72 -35.26 -41.71 17.32
CA CYS A 72 -34.58 -40.44 17.57
C CYS A 72 -33.11 -40.47 17.12
N MET A 73 -32.37 -41.55 17.43
CA MET A 73 -30.98 -41.74 16.97
C MET A 73 -30.89 -41.83 15.45
N GLN A 74 -31.83 -42.50 14.78
CA GLN A 74 -31.87 -42.57 13.32
C GLN A 74 -32.18 -41.22 12.68
N LYS A 75 -33.09 -40.43 13.28
CA LYS A 75 -33.31 -39.04 12.86
C LYS A 75 -32.04 -38.21 12.99
N ALA A 76 -31.27 -38.36 14.07
CA ALA A 76 -30.00 -37.66 14.24
C ALA A 76 -28.98 -38.01 13.13
N ASN A 77 -28.80 -39.30 12.83
CA ASN A 77 -27.94 -39.75 11.73
C ASN A 77 -28.41 -39.19 10.37
N SER A 78 -29.71 -39.23 10.08
CA SER A 78 -30.25 -38.67 8.83
C SER A 78 -30.00 -37.16 8.72
N MET A 79 -30.14 -36.42 9.82
CA MET A 79 -29.87 -34.97 9.83
C MET A 79 -28.40 -34.67 9.58
N LEU A 80 -27.48 -35.48 10.14
CA LEU A 80 -26.04 -35.33 9.93
C LEU A 80 -25.65 -35.62 8.47
N LEU A 81 -26.21 -36.69 7.87
CA LEU A 81 -26.05 -37.02 6.45
C LEU A 81 -26.58 -35.93 5.51
N ILE A 82 -27.73 -35.33 5.84
CA ILE A 82 -28.26 -34.19 5.07
C ILE A 82 -27.32 -32.99 5.18
N GLY A 83 -26.80 -32.72 6.38
CA GLY A 83 -25.84 -31.64 6.61
C GLY A 83 -24.56 -31.81 5.80
N SER A 84 -23.94 -32.99 5.84
CA SER A 84 -22.71 -33.29 5.10
C SER A 84 -22.94 -33.26 3.59
N SER A 85 -24.07 -33.80 3.10
CA SER A 85 -24.44 -33.76 1.69
C SER A 85 -24.62 -32.34 1.17
N LYS A 86 -25.29 -31.46 1.95
CA LYS A 86 -25.42 -30.03 1.61
C LYS A 86 -24.07 -29.33 1.54
N LEU A 87 -23.19 -29.57 2.52
CA LEU A 87 -21.85 -29.00 2.55
C LEU A 87 -21.01 -29.44 1.34
N SER A 88 -21.00 -30.74 1.03
CA SER A 88 -20.29 -31.28 -0.12
C SER A 88 -20.83 -30.73 -1.44
N SER A 89 -22.15 -30.60 -1.57
CA SER A 89 -22.79 -29.98 -2.73
C SER A 89 -22.39 -28.51 -2.90
N LEU A 90 -22.32 -27.76 -1.80
CA LEU A 90 -21.90 -26.36 -1.80
C LEU A 90 -20.42 -26.20 -2.19
N LYS A 91 -19.53 -27.04 -1.61
CA LYS A 91 -18.11 -27.07 -1.99
C LYS A 91 -17.92 -27.44 -3.47
N ALA A 92 -18.69 -28.40 -3.99
CA ALA A 92 -18.66 -28.76 -5.41
C ALA A 92 -19.14 -27.61 -6.32
N LEU A 93 -20.18 -26.88 -5.93
CA LEU A 93 -20.67 -25.71 -6.66
C LEU A 93 -19.60 -24.61 -6.74
N ILE A 94 -18.94 -24.29 -5.62
CA ILE A 94 -17.84 -23.29 -5.58
C ILE A 94 -16.74 -23.69 -6.56
N THR A 95 -16.28 -24.95 -6.50
CA THR A 95 -15.25 -25.47 -7.41
C THR A 95 -15.66 -25.34 -8.88
N LEU A 96 -16.92 -25.65 -9.20
CA LEU A 96 -17.44 -25.54 -10.56
C LEU A 96 -17.45 -24.07 -11.05
N LEU A 97 -17.85 -23.13 -10.18
CA LEU A 97 -17.84 -21.70 -10.50
C LEU A 97 -16.42 -21.19 -10.72
N THR A 98 -15.45 -21.59 -9.88
CA THR A 98 -14.04 -21.21 -10.08
C THR A 98 -13.48 -21.68 -11.42
N VAL A 99 -13.72 -22.94 -11.78
CA VAL A 99 -13.25 -23.50 -13.07
C VAL A 99 -13.92 -22.80 -14.25
N TYR A 100 -15.20 -22.48 -14.12
CA TYR A 100 -15.94 -21.75 -15.15
C TYR A 100 -15.38 -20.35 -15.39
N GLU A 101 -15.01 -19.63 -14.33
CA GLU A 101 -14.41 -18.29 -14.44
C GLU A 101 -12.99 -18.33 -15.02
N GLU A 102 -12.13 -19.25 -14.57
CA GLU A 102 -10.77 -19.41 -15.11
C GLU A 102 -10.77 -19.73 -16.60
N THR A 103 -11.65 -20.62 -17.04
CA THR A 103 -11.79 -20.98 -18.46
C THR A 103 -12.40 -19.87 -19.31
N SER A 104 -13.23 -19.01 -18.73
CA SER A 104 -13.75 -17.81 -19.39
C SER A 104 -12.69 -16.72 -19.55
N LEU A 105 -11.75 -16.61 -18.60
CA LEU A 105 -10.65 -15.65 -18.64
C LEU A 105 -9.59 -16.04 -19.69
N GLU A 106 -9.34 -17.34 -19.86
CA GLU A 106 -8.43 -17.86 -20.91
C GLU A 106 -9.03 -17.78 -22.32
N LYS A 107 -10.36 -17.91 -22.45
CA LYS A 107 -11.07 -17.83 -23.73
C LYS A 107 -11.75 -16.46 -23.89
N MET A 108 -10.93 -15.41 -24.07
CA MET A 108 -11.42 -14.07 -24.42
C MET A 108 -12.10 -14.00 -25.82
N THR A 109 -12.27 -15.13 -26.51
CA THR A 109 -12.94 -15.24 -27.81
C THR A 109 -13.94 -16.39 -27.82
N GLY A 110 -15.20 -16.09 -27.47
CA GLY A 110 -16.37 -16.77 -28.01
C GLY A 110 -16.97 -17.95 -27.22
N ILE A 111 -18.27 -17.80 -26.92
CA ILE A 111 -19.31 -18.85 -26.72
C ILE A 111 -19.65 -19.23 -25.24
N GLY A 112 -18.90 -18.80 -24.23
CA GLY A 112 -19.32 -18.91 -22.81
C GLY A 112 -19.95 -17.62 -22.30
N GLY A 113 -21.29 -17.56 -22.16
CA GLY A 113 -21.97 -16.36 -21.65
C GLY A 113 -21.70 -16.13 -20.16
N LYS A 114 -21.24 -14.93 -19.79
CA LYS A 114 -21.10 -14.50 -18.39
C LYS A 114 -22.43 -14.70 -17.64
N ILE A 115 -22.38 -15.21 -16.40
CA ILE A 115 -23.57 -15.28 -15.54
C ILE A 115 -24.16 -13.85 -15.41
N PRO A 116 -25.47 -13.65 -15.65
CA PRO A 116 -26.08 -12.34 -15.56
C PRO A 116 -25.91 -11.71 -14.18
N ASP A 117 -25.47 -10.45 -14.12
CA ASP A 117 -25.21 -9.75 -12.86
C ASP A 117 -26.46 -9.68 -11.96
N GLN A 118 -27.67 -9.60 -12.54
CA GLN A 118 -28.93 -9.62 -11.78
C GLN A 118 -29.16 -10.94 -11.02
N LEU A 119 -28.73 -12.08 -11.58
CA LEU A 119 -28.78 -13.38 -10.90
C LEU A 119 -27.76 -13.41 -9.76
N ASN A 120 -26.56 -12.88 -9.99
CA ASN A 120 -25.53 -12.80 -8.95
C ASN A 120 -26.00 -11.93 -7.78
N PHE A 121 -26.66 -10.79 -8.02
CA PHE A 121 -27.19 -9.94 -6.95
C PHE A 121 -28.27 -10.63 -6.12
N SER A 122 -29.21 -11.34 -6.76
CA SER A 122 -30.24 -12.08 -6.03
C SER A 122 -29.65 -13.26 -5.24
N CYS A 123 -28.63 -13.94 -5.78
CA CYS A 123 -27.89 -14.96 -5.05
C CYS A 123 -27.15 -14.38 -3.84
N ILE A 124 -26.47 -13.24 -3.98
CA ILE A 124 -25.78 -12.56 -2.87
C ILE A 124 -26.77 -12.23 -1.75
N ASP A 125 -27.93 -11.65 -2.10
CA ASP A 125 -28.97 -11.32 -1.11
C ASP A 125 -29.51 -12.57 -0.39
N HIS A 126 -29.79 -13.64 -1.14
CA HIS A 126 -30.28 -14.88 -0.55
C HIS A 126 -29.27 -15.53 0.39
N ILE A 127 -27.99 -15.58 -0.02
CA ILE A 127 -26.92 -16.16 0.80
C ILE A 127 -26.69 -15.30 2.04
N CYS A 128 -26.73 -13.96 1.94
CA CYS A 128 -26.59 -13.08 3.10
C CYS A 128 -27.69 -13.33 4.14
N ARG A 129 -28.95 -13.45 3.72
CA ARG A 129 -30.06 -13.75 4.63
C ARG A 129 -29.91 -15.13 5.26
N SER A 130 -29.64 -16.16 4.44
CA SER A 130 -29.44 -17.52 4.94
C SER A 130 -28.26 -17.62 5.92
N PHE A 131 -27.20 -16.84 5.71
CA PHE A 131 -26.04 -16.79 6.58
C PHE A 131 -26.40 -16.13 7.93
N LEU A 132 -27.17 -15.04 7.92
CA LEU A 132 -27.66 -14.40 9.15
C LEU A 132 -28.60 -15.32 9.93
N ASP A 133 -29.54 -15.99 9.27
CA ASP A 133 -30.45 -16.95 9.92
C ASP A 133 -29.67 -18.09 10.59
N ALA A 134 -28.63 -18.60 9.91
CA ALA A 134 -27.75 -19.63 10.47
C ALA A 134 -26.95 -19.12 11.67
N LEU A 135 -26.47 -17.87 11.64
CA LEU A 135 -25.77 -17.25 12.77
C LEU A 135 -26.68 -17.03 13.98
N GLU A 136 -27.91 -16.59 13.78
CA GLU A 136 -28.89 -16.40 14.87
C GLU A 136 -29.17 -17.72 15.59
N SER A 137 -29.18 -18.84 14.87
CA SER A 137 -29.37 -20.18 15.44
C SER A 137 -28.22 -20.67 16.33
N LEU A 138 -27.05 -20.00 16.31
CA LEU A 138 -25.87 -20.39 17.10
C LEU A 138 -25.88 -19.84 18.55
N SER A 139 -26.72 -18.87 18.87
CA SER A 139 -26.77 -18.24 20.20
C SER A 139 -27.88 -18.85 21.07
N PRO A 140 -27.65 -19.43 22.27
CA PRO A 140 -26.42 -19.70 23.03
C PRO A 140 -26.25 -21.22 23.28
N VAL A 141 -25.85 -21.99 22.27
CA VAL A 141 -25.67 -23.45 22.42
C VAL A 141 -24.21 -23.74 22.77
N PRO A 142 -23.90 -24.38 23.93
CA PRO A 142 -22.51 -24.61 24.36
C PRO A 142 -21.73 -25.63 23.51
N ASP A 143 -22.41 -26.43 22.68
CA ASP A 143 -21.80 -27.41 21.76
C ASP A 143 -22.16 -27.07 20.30
N VAL A 144 -21.48 -26.10 19.70
CA VAL A 144 -21.60 -25.84 18.26
C VAL A 144 -20.81 -26.91 17.50
N SER A 145 -21.51 -27.71 16.67
CA SER A 145 -20.85 -28.73 15.86
C SER A 145 -19.95 -28.11 14.77
N GLU A 146 -18.78 -28.70 14.55
CA GLU A 146 -17.80 -28.27 13.53
C GLU A 146 -18.42 -28.20 12.13
N ASN A 147 -19.35 -29.10 11.81
CA ASN A 147 -20.09 -29.12 10.55
C ASN A 147 -20.87 -27.82 10.25
N VAL A 148 -21.39 -27.14 11.28
CA VAL A 148 -22.11 -25.86 11.09
C VAL A 148 -21.14 -24.73 10.76
N LEU A 149 -19.97 -24.69 11.40
CA LEU A 149 -18.91 -23.72 11.09
C LEU A 149 -18.33 -23.96 9.69
N ASP A 150 -18.21 -25.21 9.29
CA ASP A 150 -17.74 -25.60 7.96
C ASP A 150 -18.74 -25.16 6.87
N PHE A 151 -20.03 -25.25 7.17
CA PHE A 151 -21.10 -24.75 6.30
C PHE A 151 -21.11 -23.22 6.20
N LEU A 152 -20.99 -22.50 7.32
CA LEU A 152 -20.85 -21.03 7.31
C LEU A 152 -19.60 -20.59 6.54
N SER A 153 -18.50 -21.32 6.67
CA SER A 153 -17.27 -21.05 5.91
C SER A 153 -17.50 -21.20 4.41
N ALA A 154 -18.19 -22.26 3.98
CA ALA A 154 -18.52 -22.47 2.57
C ALA A 154 -19.50 -21.42 2.03
N GLN A 155 -20.45 -20.94 2.84
CA GLN A 155 -21.34 -19.83 2.46
C GLN A 155 -20.56 -18.52 2.27
N ALA A 156 -19.64 -18.20 3.18
CA ALA A 156 -18.79 -17.01 3.06
C ALA A 156 -17.86 -17.08 1.83
N ASP A 157 -17.33 -18.27 1.53
CA ASP A 157 -16.49 -18.51 0.35
C ASP A 157 -17.28 -18.33 -0.96
N LEU A 158 -18.49 -18.89 -1.03
CA LEU A 158 -19.39 -18.67 -2.17
C LEU A 158 -19.72 -17.18 -2.34
N LEU A 159 -20.01 -16.46 -1.25
CA LEU A 159 -20.29 -15.03 -1.28
C LEU A 159 -19.10 -14.23 -1.86
N LEU A 160 -17.88 -14.60 -1.47
CA LEU A 160 -16.65 -13.96 -1.92
C LEU A 160 -16.43 -14.19 -3.42
N HIS A 161 -16.69 -15.40 -3.90
CA HIS A 161 -16.65 -15.72 -5.34
C HIS A 161 -17.67 -14.90 -6.13
N LEU A 162 -18.93 -14.86 -5.68
CA LEU A 162 -19.97 -14.08 -6.34
C LEU A 162 -19.63 -12.59 -6.39
N MET A 163 -19.11 -12.01 -5.29
CA MET A 163 -18.69 -10.60 -5.30
C MET A 163 -17.56 -10.32 -6.30
N ARG A 164 -16.59 -11.23 -6.41
CA ARG A 164 -15.47 -11.06 -7.36
C ARG A 164 -15.93 -11.12 -8.82
N SER A 165 -16.95 -11.93 -9.12
CA SER A 165 -17.48 -12.07 -10.49
C SER A 165 -18.24 -10.84 -10.99
N VAL A 166 -18.88 -10.10 -10.07
CA VAL A 166 -19.59 -8.84 -10.36
C VAL A 166 -18.79 -7.60 -9.97
N ARG A 167 -17.46 -7.72 -9.78
CA ARG A 167 -16.61 -6.62 -9.29
C ARG A 167 -16.77 -5.30 -10.05
N ASN A 168 -17.08 -5.32 -11.34
CA ASN A 168 -17.19 -4.11 -12.15
C ASN A 168 -18.60 -3.50 -12.22
N SER A 169 -19.60 -4.14 -11.59
CA SER A 169 -21.01 -3.76 -11.69
C SER A 169 -21.76 -3.77 -10.36
N LEU A 170 -21.07 -3.99 -9.23
CA LEU A 170 -21.67 -3.99 -7.90
C LEU A 170 -22.39 -2.67 -7.59
N SER A 171 -23.57 -2.77 -6.97
CA SER A 171 -24.26 -1.60 -6.43
C SER A 171 -23.80 -1.30 -5.00
N SER A 172 -23.92 -0.03 -4.59
CA SER A 172 -23.68 0.38 -3.19
C SER A 172 -24.58 -0.38 -2.20
N SER A 173 -25.83 -0.66 -2.58
CA SER A 173 -26.79 -1.40 -1.73
C SER A 173 -26.36 -2.84 -1.45
N VAL A 174 -25.79 -3.54 -2.45
CA VAL A 174 -25.25 -4.89 -2.27
C VAL A 174 -24.01 -4.86 -1.39
N CYS A 175 -23.15 -3.86 -1.54
CA CYS A 175 -21.97 -3.70 -0.68
C CYS A 175 -22.36 -3.46 0.79
N VAL A 176 -23.34 -2.61 1.04
CA VAL A 176 -23.90 -2.38 2.39
C VAL A 176 -24.43 -3.67 3.00
N LEU A 177 -25.18 -4.48 2.23
CA LEU A 177 -25.71 -5.76 2.71
C LEU A 177 -24.59 -6.72 3.10
N VAL A 178 -23.57 -6.86 2.28
CA VAL A 178 -22.42 -7.73 2.56
C VAL A 178 -21.64 -7.23 3.77
N LEU A 179 -21.42 -5.91 3.89
CA LEU A 179 -20.74 -5.32 5.05
C LEU A 179 -21.50 -5.57 6.36
N LYS A 180 -22.83 -5.36 6.38
CA LYS A 180 -23.67 -5.62 7.56
C LYS A 180 -23.68 -7.11 7.94
N THR A 181 -23.79 -7.98 6.92
CA THR A 181 -23.79 -9.44 7.11
C THR A 181 -22.46 -9.93 7.66
N SER A 182 -21.36 -9.53 7.03
CA SER A 182 -20.01 -9.92 7.43
C SER A 182 -19.65 -9.36 8.81
N GLY A 183 -20.06 -8.13 9.11
CA GLY A 183 -19.89 -7.51 10.43
C GLY A 183 -20.60 -8.26 11.55
N SER A 184 -21.85 -8.63 11.32
CA SER A 184 -22.65 -9.40 12.28
C SER A 184 -22.03 -10.78 12.50
N GLY A 185 -21.59 -11.44 11.43
CA GLY A 185 -20.86 -12.71 11.52
C GLY A 185 -19.55 -12.61 12.28
N LEU A 186 -18.73 -11.58 12.01
CA LEU A 186 -17.48 -11.36 12.75
C LEU A 186 -17.73 -11.16 14.24
N LYS A 187 -18.76 -10.39 14.61
CA LYS A 187 -19.12 -10.17 16.01
C LYS A 187 -19.45 -11.49 16.71
N VAL A 188 -20.42 -12.24 16.19
CA VAL A 188 -20.90 -13.49 16.80
C VAL A 188 -19.79 -14.55 16.86
N LEU A 189 -19.04 -14.72 15.77
CA LEU A 189 -17.96 -15.71 15.69
C LEU A 189 -16.77 -15.33 16.57
N SER A 190 -16.48 -14.04 16.75
CA SER A 190 -15.41 -13.60 17.64
C SER A 190 -15.68 -13.96 19.11
N ASP A 191 -16.94 -13.93 19.54
CA ASP A 191 -17.36 -14.32 20.89
C ASP A 191 -17.25 -15.85 21.09
N LEU A 192 -17.59 -16.64 20.05
CA LEU A 192 -17.54 -18.11 20.06
C LEU A 192 -16.12 -18.70 19.99
N ARG A 193 -15.11 -17.89 19.64
CA ARG A 193 -13.71 -18.34 19.47
C ARG A 193 -13.14 -19.02 20.71
N THR A 194 -13.53 -18.59 21.90
CA THR A 194 -13.02 -19.17 23.16
C THR A 194 -13.48 -20.61 23.38
N ILE A 195 -14.47 -21.07 22.62
CA ILE A 195 -15.22 -22.31 22.84
C ILE A 195 -14.93 -23.35 21.74
N VAL A 196 -14.72 -22.93 20.49
CA VAL A 196 -14.66 -23.85 19.34
C VAL A 196 -13.44 -23.64 18.44
N SER A 197 -12.70 -24.72 18.15
CA SER A 197 -11.62 -24.74 17.16
C SER A 197 -12.19 -24.70 15.73
N GLY A 198 -11.58 -23.92 14.82
CA GLY A 198 -11.98 -23.85 13.41
C GLY A 198 -12.65 -22.54 12.96
N VAL A 199 -13.07 -21.70 13.92
CA VAL A 199 -13.72 -20.40 13.65
C VAL A 199 -12.82 -19.42 12.86
N ASN A 200 -11.49 -19.54 12.99
CA ASN A 200 -10.53 -18.65 12.33
C ASN A 200 -10.65 -18.64 10.80
N LYS A 201 -11.00 -19.77 10.17
CA LYS A 201 -11.17 -19.87 8.72
C LYS A 201 -12.33 -19.00 8.25
N THR A 202 -13.46 -19.09 8.93
CA THR A 202 -14.65 -18.28 8.64
C THR A 202 -14.36 -16.79 8.86
N LEU A 203 -13.70 -16.43 9.98
CA LEU A 203 -13.33 -15.05 10.27
C LEU A 203 -12.46 -14.43 9.16
N LYS A 204 -11.48 -15.18 8.64
CA LYS A 204 -10.64 -14.75 7.50
C LYS A 204 -11.47 -14.44 6.25
N LEU A 205 -12.40 -15.33 5.90
CA LEU A 205 -13.26 -15.14 4.73
C LEU A 205 -14.17 -13.91 4.89
N LEU A 206 -14.73 -13.70 6.09
CA LEU A 206 -15.53 -12.50 6.38
C LEU A 206 -14.71 -11.21 6.30
N LEU A 207 -13.45 -11.21 6.78
CA LEU A 207 -12.56 -10.06 6.64
C LEU A 207 -12.20 -9.78 5.16
N LEU A 208 -11.99 -10.83 4.37
CA LEU A 208 -11.76 -10.71 2.91
C LEU A 208 -12.98 -10.15 2.19
N LEU A 209 -14.18 -10.54 2.60
CA LEU A 209 -15.45 -9.98 2.09
C LEU A 209 -15.56 -8.50 2.39
N ILE A 210 -15.32 -8.09 3.63
CA ILE A 210 -15.32 -6.67 4.03
C ILE A 210 -14.29 -5.88 3.22
N LEU A 211 -13.05 -6.38 3.13
CA LEU A 211 -12.00 -5.72 2.36
C LEU A 211 -12.38 -5.57 0.88
N SER A 212 -12.93 -6.63 0.27
CA SER A 212 -13.35 -6.63 -1.14
C SER A 212 -14.49 -5.64 -1.39
N ALA A 213 -15.47 -5.57 -0.47
CA ALA A 213 -16.56 -4.61 -0.55
C ALA A 213 -16.05 -3.16 -0.44
N MET A 214 -15.14 -2.89 0.50
CA MET A 214 -14.57 -1.56 0.70
C MET A 214 -13.69 -1.12 -0.47
N GLU A 215 -12.85 -2.00 -1.01
CA GLU A 215 -12.06 -1.72 -2.22
C GLU A 215 -12.94 -1.33 -3.40
N PHE A 216 -14.05 -2.05 -3.60
CA PHE A 216 -15.01 -1.72 -4.65
C PHE A 216 -15.61 -0.33 -4.46
N CYS A 217 -16.13 -0.03 -3.27
CA CYS A 217 -16.74 1.27 -2.98
C CYS A 217 -15.73 2.44 -3.13
N TRP A 218 -14.45 2.19 -2.85
CA TRP A 218 -13.41 3.19 -3.06
C TRP A 218 -13.11 3.44 -4.53
N LEU A 219 -12.98 2.38 -5.34
CA LEU A 219 -12.76 2.48 -6.80
C LEU A 219 -13.91 3.21 -7.51
N ASP A 220 -15.16 2.94 -7.11
CA ASP A 220 -16.33 3.63 -7.67
C ASP A 220 -16.36 5.12 -7.32
N ALA A 221 -15.98 5.49 -6.09
CA ALA A 221 -15.90 6.89 -5.68
C ALA A 221 -14.81 7.69 -6.44
N ASP A 222 -13.68 7.06 -6.75
CA ASP A 222 -12.55 7.69 -7.46
C ASP A 222 -12.80 7.85 -8.97
N ILE A 223 -13.50 6.89 -9.58
CA ILE A 223 -13.83 6.91 -11.02
C ILE A 223 -14.98 7.87 -11.34
N THR A 224 -16.05 7.82 -10.55
CA THR A 224 -17.32 8.48 -10.91
C THR A 224 -17.32 9.95 -10.48
N GLY A 225 -16.48 10.32 -9.50
CA GLY A 225 -16.55 11.59 -8.80
C GLY A 225 -17.90 11.70 -8.06
N MET A 226 -17.92 12.31 -6.87
CA MET A 226 -19.16 12.50 -6.10
C MET A 226 -20.12 13.52 -6.76
N LYS A 227 -20.70 13.17 -7.92
CA LYS A 227 -21.60 14.03 -8.69
C LYS A 227 -23.08 13.63 -8.55
N ASP A 228 -23.36 12.37 -8.24
CA ASP A 228 -24.74 11.86 -8.14
C ASP A 228 -25.23 11.79 -6.69
N LYS A 229 -26.48 12.21 -6.45
CA LYS A 229 -27.08 12.24 -5.10
C LYS A 229 -27.20 10.84 -4.49
N GLU A 230 -27.49 9.82 -5.31
CA GLU A 230 -27.57 8.42 -4.88
C GLU A 230 -26.21 7.84 -4.47
N SER A 231 -25.11 8.27 -5.11
CA SER A 231 -23.76 7.82 -4.72
C SER A 231 -23.30 8.47 -3.42
N VAL A 232 -23.73 9.71 -3.14
CA VAL A 232 -23.47 10.39 -1.86
C VAL A 232 -24.25 9.72 -0.70
N GLU A 233 -25.52 9.38 -0.90
CA GLU A 233 -26.33 8.68 0.12
C GLU A 233 -25.80 7.26 0.38
N GLY A 234 -25.44 6.52 -0.67
CA GLY A 234 -24.82 5.20 -0.55
C GLY A 234 -23.49 5.24 0.22
N PHE A 235 -22.63 6.22 -0.06
CA PHE A 235 -21.36 6.40 0.64
C PHE A 235 -21.54 6.73 2.13
N ALA A 236 -22.54 7.54 2.47
CA ALA A 236 -22.87 7.85 3.86
C ALA A 236 -23.36 6.61 4.64
N GLU A 237 -24.20 5.78 4.02
CA GLU A 237 -24.64 4.52 4.64
C GLU A 237 -23.46 3.56 4.84
N ILE A 238 -22.58 3.42 3.85
CA ILE A 238 -21.35 2.61 3.97
C ILE A 238 -20.47 3.12 5.11
N SER A 239 -20.26 4.44 5.22
CA SER A 239 -19.48 5.05 6.29
C SER A 239 -20.06 4.76 7.67
N ASN A 240 -21.39 4.81 7.82
CA ASN A 240 -22.07 4.45 9.07
C ASN A 240 -21.89 2.98 9.44
N VAL A 241 -21.97 2.06 8.47
CA VAL A 241 -21.72 0.63 8.70
C VAL A 241 -20.27 0.40 9.13
N ILE A 242 -19.30 1.01 8.44
CA ILE A 242 -17.87 0.90 8.77
C ILE A 242 -17.60 1.42 10.19
N LEU A 243 -18.24 2.51 10.61
CA LEU A 243 -18.09 3.05 11.96
C LEU A 243 -18.52 2.03 13.03
N GLY A 244 -19.60 1.28 12.79
CA GLY A 244 -20.02 0.16 13.64
C GLY A 244 -19.08 -1.06 13.62
N LEU A 245 -18.32 -1.25 12.53
CA LEU A 245 -17.34 -2.33 12.38
C LEU A 245 -16.02 -2.06 13.10
N LEU A 246 -15.65 -0.80 13.34
CA LEU A 246 -14.34 -0.44 13.90
C LEU A 246 -13.99 -1.16 15.22
N PRO A 247 -14.88 -1.25 16.23
CA PRO A 247 -14.57 -1.98 17.46
C PRO A 247 -14.32 -3.48 17.21
N ILE A 248 -15.07 -4.08 16.28
CA ILE A 248 -14.96 -5.49 15.93
C ILE A 248 -13.61 -5.75 15.24
N LEU A 249 -13.23 -4.88 14.30
CA LEU A 249 -11.93 -4.96 13.64
C LEU A 249 -10.78 -4.78 14.62
N CYS A 250 -10.90 -3.87 15.60
CA CYS A 250 -9.91 -3.71 16.67
C CYS A 250 -9.74 -4.99 17.50
N ASN A 251 -10.83 -5.69 17.79
CA ASN A 251 -10.76 -6.98 18.48
C ASN A 251 -10.11 -8.06 17.60
N CYS A 252 -10.44 -8.12 16.31
CA CYS A 252 -9.87 -9.10 15.37
C CYS A 252 -8.35 -8.97 15.16
N ILE A 253 -7.78 -7.79 15.41
CA ILE A 253 -6.32 -7.55 15.39
C ILE A 253 -5.58 -8.38 16.47
N THR A 254 -6.24 -8.72 17.57
CA THR A 254 -5.63 -9.59 18.60
C THR A 254 -5.46 -11.04 18.15
N ILE A 255 -6.03 -11.41 17.00
CA ILE A 255 -5.97 -12.75 16.42
C ILE A 255 -4.86 -12.80 15.38
N ASP A 256 -3.78 -13.52 15.64
CA ASP A 256 -2.59 -13.54 14.76
C ASP A 256 -2.91 -13.96 13.32
N GLU A 257 -3.83 -14.91 13.14
CA GLU A 257 -4.30 -15.38 11.84
C GLU A 257 -5.09 -14.33 11.04
N CYS A 258 -5.81 -13.43 11.71
CA CYS A 258 -6.65 -12.39 11.10
C CYS A 258 -5.98 -11.01 11.12
N TYR A 259 -4.81 -10.93 11.73
CA TYR A 259 -4.12 -9.69 12.05
C TYR A 259 -3.86 -8.80 10.83
N SER A 260 -3.22 -9.35 9.80
CA SER A 260 -2.84 -8.59 8.59
C SER A 260 -4.06 -8.08 7.83
N LEU A 261 -5.09 -8.93 7.70
CA LEU A 261 -6.35 -8.58 7.03
C LEU A 261 -7.09 -7.50 7.81
N SER A 262 -7.29 -7.69 9.12
CA SER A 262 -8.01 -6.73 9.98
C SER A 262 -7.33 -5.35 9.96
N LEU A 263 -6.00 -5.33 10.03
CA LEU A 263 -5.21 -4.10 10.01
C LEU A 263 -5.27 -3.39 8.65
N THR A 264 -5.24 -4.15 7.55
CA THR A 264 -5.37 -3.59 6.18
C THR A 264 -6.77 -3.03 5.96
N THR A 265 -7.81 -3.75 6.39
CA THR A 265 -9.19 -3.27 6.35
C THR A 265 -9.37 -2.00 7.19
N LEU A 266 -8.77 -1.96 8.38
CA LEU A 266 -8.80 -0.79 9.24
C LEU A 266 -8.09 0.42 8.59
N ASP A 267 -6.90 0.21 8.03
CA ASP A 267 -6.14 1.27 7.33
C ASP A 267 -6.94 1.86 6.16
N LEU A 268 -7.58 1.01 5.34
CA LEU A 268 -8.44 1.44 4.24
C LEU A 268 -9.68 2.20 4.75
N ALA A 269 -10.32 1.71 5.82
CA ALA A 269 -11.47 2.37 6.44
C ALA A 269 -11.17 3.81 6.87
N LEU A 270 -10.04 4.00 7.57
CA LEU A 270 -9.64 5.29 8.11
C LEU A 270 -9.21 6.28 7.02
N LYS A 271 -8.61 5.81 5.93
CA LYS A 271 -8.14 6.68 4.83
C LYS A 271 -9.26 7.11 3.91
N SER A 272 -10.21 6.23 3.64
CA SER A 272 -11.11 6.38 2.51
C SER A 272 -12.54 6.74 2.90
N PHE A 273 -13.01 6.37 4.09
CA PHE A 273 -14.44 6.46 4.42
C PHE A 273 -14.77 7.32 5.64
N LEU A 274 -13.83 7.47 6.58
CA LEU A 274 -14.12 8.10 7.87
C LEU A 274 -13.31 9.36 8.12
N THR A 275 -13.94 10.37 8.72
CA THR A 275 -13.26 11.59 9.17
C THR A 275 -12.59 11.37 10.53
N PRO A 276 -11.42 11.99 10.80
CA PRO A 276 -10.72 11.90 12.08
C PRO A 276 -11.60 12.03 13.32
N ASP A 277 -12.55 12.97 13.32
CA ASP A 277 -13.41 13.25 14.47
C ASP A 277 -14.35 12.08 14.83
N THR A 278 -14.70 11.25 13.85
CA THR A 278 -15.66 10.14 14.04
C THR A 278 -14.98 8.86 14.48
N TRP A 279 -13.84 8.50 13.88
CA TRP A 279 -13.17 7.23 14.18
C TRP A 279 -12.20 7.31 15.35
N PHE A 280 -11.59 8.47 15.61
CA PHE A 280 -10.53 8.60 16.61
C PHE A 280 -10.95 8.20 18.03
N PRO A 281 -12.13 8.59 18.55
CA PRO A 281 -12.59 8.16 19.88
C PRO A 281 -12.75 6.64 19.99
N ILE A 282 -13.17 5.98 18.91
CA ILE A 282 -13.39 4.53 18.87
C ILE A 282 -12.04 3.82 18.90
N ILE A 283 -11.10 4.21 18.04
CA ILE A 283 -9.75 3.64 18.02
C ILE A 283 -9.06 3.83 19.37
N ARG A 284 -9.19 5.01 19.99
CA ARG A 284 -8.62 5.28 21.31
C ARG A 284 -9.13 4.34 22.40
N ASN A 285 -10.40 3.96 22.35
CA ASN A 285 -11.03 3.13 23.37
C ASN A 285 -10.84 1.62 23.13
N HIS A 286 -10.81 1.19 21.87
CA HIS A 286 -10.83 -0.23 21.53
C HIS A 286 -9.47 -0.78 21.07
N LEU A 287 -8.55 0.07 20.60
CA LEU A 287 -7.26 -0.39 20.08
C LEU A 287 -6.18 -0.37 21.17
N GLN A 288 -5.59 -1.53 21.45
CA GLN A 288 -4.41 -1.65 22.31
C GLN A 288 -3.14 -1.25 21.54
N LEU A 289 -2.98 0.06 21.28
CA LEU A 289 -1.92 0.59 20.43
C LEU A 289 -0.50 0.22 20.92
N GLN A 290 -0.28 0.15 22.24
CA GLN A 290 0.99 -0.27 22.83
C GLN A 290 1.42 -1.67 22.37
N HIS A 291 0.48 -2.63 22.34
CA HIS A 291 0.78 -3.99 21.88
C HIS A 291 1.13 -4.03 20.38
N LEU A 292 0.47 -3.20 19.58
CA LEU A 292 0.79 -3.06 18.15
C LEU A 292 2.17 -2.46 17.90
N VAL A 293 2.52 -1.44 18.69
CA VAL A 293 3.83 -0.80 18.61
C VAL A 293 4.94 -1.76 19.04
N LEU A 294 4.69 -2.64 20.02
CA LEU A 294 5.64 -3.68 20.42
C LEU A 294 5.78 -4.78 19.35
N LYS A 295 4.72 -5.11 18.59
CA LYS A 295 4.83 -6.05 17.46
C LYS A 295 5.84 -5.60 16.40
N LEU A 296 6.15 -4.30 16.25
CA LEU A 296 7.23 -3.84 15.37
C LEU A 296 8.62 -4.36 15.78
N GLN A 297 8.80 -4.77 17.04
CA GLN A 297 10.07 -5.30 17.54
C GLN A 297 10.23 -6.81 17.28
N ASP A 298 9.14 -7.51 16.93
CA ASP A 298 9.17 -8.96 16.74
C ASP A 298 9.75 -9.33 15.36
N LYS A 299 10.91 -9.99 15.39
CA LYS A 299 11.65 -10.45 14.21
C LYS A 299 10.89 -11.48 13.39
N ASN A 300 9.92 -12.18 13.98
CA ASN A 300 9.07 -13.13 13.26
C ASN A 300 7.96 -12.45 12.43
N SER A 301 7.68 -11.17 12.69
CA SER A 301 6.58 -10.42 12.06
C SER A 301 7.03 -9.41 10.99
N VAL A 302 8.26 -9.54 10.48
CA VAL A 302 8.86 -8.62 9.48
C VAL A 302 7.96 -8.47 8.24
N GLY A 303 7.31 -9.54 7.78
CA GLY A 303 6.37 -9.48 6.65
C GLY A 303 5.12 -8.61 6.90
N SER A 304 4.71 -8.44 8.17
CA SER A 304 3.56 -7.61 8.56
C SER A 304 3.93 -6.16 8.92
N SER A 305 5.21 -5.87 9.07
CA SER A 305 5.73 -4.55 9.48
C SER A 305 5.36 -3.41 8.51
N PRO A 306 5.36 -3.60 7.17
CA PRO A 306 4.88 -2.56 6.26
C PRO A 306 3.39 -2.22 6.43
N ILE A 307 2.55 -3.21 6.76
CA ILE A 307 1.11 -3.02 6.99
C ILE A 307 0.91 -2.19 8.27
N LEU A 308 1.66 -2.53 9.33
CA LEU A 308 1.72 -1.76 10.58
C LEU A 308 2.12 -0.30 10.35
N LEU A 309 3.21 -0.06 9.64
CA LEU A 309 3.69 1.30 9.41
C LEU A 309 2.71 2.11 8.54
N LYS A 310 2.04 1.49 7.56
CA LYS A 310 0.98 2.16 6.77
C LYS A 310 -0.21 2.57 7.64
N PHE A 311 -0.62 1.70 8.57
CA PHE A 311 -1.68 2.00 9.53
C PHE A 311 -1.26 3.12 10.50
N PHE A 312 -0.04 3.03 11.06
CA PHE A 312 0.48 4.10 11.91
C PHE A 312 0.62 5.43 11.18
N LEU A 313 0.92 5.41 9.88
CA LEU A 313 0.94 6.62 9.06
C LEU A 313 -0.47 7.25 8.95
N ALA A 314 -1.52 6.43 8.86
CA ALA A 314 -2.90 6.92 8.88
C ALA A 314 -3.24 7.58 10.23
N VAL A 315 -2.87 6.93 11.34
CA VAL A 315 -3.10 7.43 12.70
C VAL A 315 -2.29 8.70 12.99
N ALA A 316 -1.03 8.76 12.56
CA ALA A 316 -0.10 9.86 12.80
C ALA A 316 -0.51 11.18 12.11
N ARG A 317 -1.37 11.14 11.09
CA ARG A 317 -1.89 12.33 10.39
C ARG A 317 -2.90 13.12 11.22
N VAL A 318 -3.38 12.55 12.32
CA VAL A 318 -4.29 13.21 13.27
C VAL A 318 -3.50 13.57 14.52
N ARG A 319 -3.66 14.79 15.03
CA ARG A 319 -2.95 15.27 16.23
C ARG A 319 -3.07 14.32 17.43
N GLY A 320 -4.30 13.94 17.80
CA GLY A 320 -4.52 12.99 18.90
C GLY A 320 -3.93 11.61 18.63
N GLY A 321 -3.87 11.18 17.36
CA GLY A 321 -3.23 9.92 16.95
C GLY A 321 -1.70 9.97 17.08
N ALA A 322 -1.10 11.10 16.73
CA ALA A 322 0.34 11.34 16.94
C ALA A 322 0.71 11.33 18.43
N GLU A 323 -0.11 11.96 19.29
CA GLU A 323 0.05 11.91 20.75
C GLU A 323 -0.06 10.46 21.28
N MET A 324 -1.04 9.69 20.79
CA MET A 324 -1.17 8.27 21.15
C MET A 324 0.06 7.43 20.75
N LEU A 325 0.58 7.60 19.53
CA LEU A 325 1.78 6.89 19.07
C LEU A 325 3.02 7.25 19.89
N LEU A 326 3.14 8.53 20.28
CA LEU A 326 4.20 8.98 21.16
C LEU A 326 4.12 8.28 22.52
N HIS A 327 2.96 8.30 23.18
CA HIS A 327 2.76 7.65 24.48
C HIS A 327 2.86 6.12 24.42
N ALA A 328 2.60 5.52 23.25
CA ALA A 328 2.76 4.09 23.02
C ALA A 328 4.23 3.65 22.82
N GLY A 329 5.19 4.58 22.78
CA GLY A 329 6.60 4.25 22.60
C GLY A 329 6.98 3.91 21.15
N PHE A 330 6.32 4.52 20.16
CA PHE A 330 6.59 4.24 18.74
C PHE A 330 8.06 4.43 18.36
N PHE A 331 8.68 5.53 18.80
CA PHE A 331 10.08 5.82 18.50
C PHE A 331 11.04 4.75 19.00
N SER A 332 10.86 4.24 20.22
CA SER A 332 11.69 3.15 20.74
C SER A 332 11.58 1.89 19.90
N SER A 333 10.36 1.50 19.51
CA SER A 333 10.17 0.33 18.62
C SER A 333 10.75 0.56 17.23
N LEU A 334 10.65 1.78 16.70
CA LEU A 334 11.24 2.13 15.40
C LEU A 334 12.77 2.04 15.44
N LYS A 335 13.40 2.46 16.54
CA LYS A 335 14.85 2.31 16.73
C LYS A 335 15.28 0.84 16.68
N VAL A 336 14.52 -0.05 17.33
CA VAL A 336 14.77 -1.50 17.30
C VAL A 336 14.60 -2.06 15.89
N LEU A 337 13.52 -1.68 15.18
CA LEU A 337 13.28 -2.10 13.80
C LEU A 337 14.44 -1.71 12.86
N PHE A 338 15.02 -0.53 13.07
CA PHE A 338 16.16 -0.03 12.28
C PHE A 338 17.53 -0.46 12.81
N ALA A 339 17.61 -1.14 13.95
CA ALA A 339 18.88 -1.64 14.48
C ALA A 339 19.48 -2.71 13.55
N ASP A 340 18.67 -3.64 13.08
CA ASP A 340 19.10 -4.74 12.19
C ASP A 340 19.45 -4.26 10.77
N MET A 341 18.98 -3.07 10.35
CA MET A 341 19.38 -2.44 9.08
C MET A 341 20.85 -1.96 9.10
N SER A 342 21.52 -2.03 10.26
CA SER A 342 22.87 -1.52 10.54
C SER A 342 24.00 -2.54 10.29
N ASP A 343 23.71 -3.84 10.26
CA ASP A 343 24.76 -4.87 10.19
C ASP A 343 25.13 -5.20 8.73
N GLY A 344 25.95 -4.34 8.15
CA GLY A 344 27.20 -4.79 7.51
C GLY A 344 27.16 -5.92 6.49
N GLN A 345 26.16 -6.01 5.61
CA GLN A 345 26.25 -6.86 4.41
C GLN A 345 25.71 -6.20 3.13
N THR A 346 26.06 -4.94 2.93
CA THR A 346 26.00 -4.28 1.60
C THR A 346 27.32 -3.63 1.20
N SER A 347 28.42 -3.95 1.89
CA SER A 347 29.78 -3.47 1.58
C SER A 347 30.71 -4.52 0.95
N SER A 348 30.19 -5.65 0.45
CA SER A 348 31.01 -6.65 -0.27
C SER A 348 30.46 -7.19 -1.60
N VAL A 349 29.50 -6.51 -2.23
CA VAL A 349 29.03 -6.87 -3.59
C VAL A 349 29.69 -5.99 -4.66
N ILE A 350 31.01 -5.82 -4.57
CA ILE A 350 31.81 -5.26 -5.68
C ILE A 350 32.71 -6.33 -6.33
N ASN A 351 32.89 -7.52 -5.72
CA ASN A 351 33.70 -8.58 -6.31
C ASN A 351 32.96 -9.92 -6.38
N SER A 352 32.14 -10.10 -7.41
CA SER A 352 32.23 -11.25 -8.31
C SER A 352 31.04 -11.24 -9.26
N GLY A 353 31.28 -10.87 -10.52
CA GLY A 353 30.36 -11.19 -11.61
C GLY A 353 30.35 -12.70 -11.81
N LYS A 354 29.45 -13.42 -11.13
CA LYS A 354 28.99 -14.77 -11.48
C LYS A 354 27.74 -15.12 -10.64
N SER A 355 26.65 -15.35 -11.36
CA SER A 355 25.39 -16.00 -10.94
C SER A 355 24.74 -15.57 -9.62
N LEU A 356 23.72 -14.71 -9.71
CA LEU A 356 22.67 -14.64 -8.68
C LEU A 356 21.31 -14.77 -9.36
N SER A 357 21.01 -15.98 -9.82
CA SER A 357 19.68 -16.37 -10.31
C SER A 357 19.10 -17.57 -9.54
N ILE A 358 19.63 -17.88 -8.35
CA ILE A 358 19.23 -19.10 -7.59
C ILE A 358 18.80 -18.80 -6.14
N LEU A 359 18.66 -17.53 -5.72
CA LEU A 359 18.26 -17.19 -4.34
C LEU A 359 17.07 -16.22 -4.26
N SER A 360 16.16 -16.29 -5.24
CA SER A 360 15.05 -15.34 -5.37
C SER A 360 13.66 -15.91 -5.04
N ASP A 361 13.53 -17.13 -4.50
CA ASP A 361 12.23 -17.80 -4.54
C ASP A 361 11.40 -17.89 -3.25
N LYS A 362 11.87 -17.52 -2.03
CA LYS A 362 11.05 -17.77 -0.82
C LYS A 362 11.10 -16.76 0.34
N THR A 363 11.49 -15.51 0.12
CA THR A 363 11.30 -14.46 1.14
C THR A 363 10.91 -13.15 0.46
N GLU A 364 9.63 -12.76 0.59
CA GLU A 364 9.19 -11.40 0.30
C GLU A 364 10.07 -10.44 1.10
N LYS A 365 10.90 -9.66 0.38
CA LYS A 365 11.97 -8.86 0.99
C LYS A 365 11.40 -7.67 1.78
N PRO A 366 12.07 -7.22 2.86
CA PRO A 366 11.69 -6.08 3.69
C PRO A 366 12.00 -4.75 2.99
N GLN A 367 11.39 -4.50 1.84
CA GLN A 367 11.52 -3.25 1.11
C GLN A 367 10.36 -2.35 1.56
N HIS A 368 10.62 -1.06 1.85
CA HIS A 368 9.70 -0.03 2.39
C HIS A 368 9.69 0.26 3.89
N LEU A 369 10.45 -0.47 4.73
CA LEU A 369 10.43 -0.21 6.17
C LEU A 369 11.04 1.14 6.55
N TRP A 370 12.14 1.53 5.88
CA TRP A 370 12.80 2.81 6.10
C TRP A 370 11.84 3.97 5.82
N GLY A 371 11.39 4.08 4.57
CA GLY A 371 10.59 5.21 4.08
C GLY A 371 9.23 5.29 4.74
N LEU A 372 8.57 4.16 5.01
CA LEU A 372 7.33 4.16 5.79
C LEU A 372 7.58 4.62 7.23
N GLY A 373 8.66 4.17 7.87
CA GLY A 373 9.04 4.63 9.20
C GLY A 373 9.29 6.15 9.23
N LEU A 374 10.04 6.67 8.26
CA LEU A 374 10.27 8.12 8.12
C LEU A 374 8.98 8.88 7.86
N ALA A 375 8.08 8.35 7.04
CA ALA A 375 6.79 8.96 6.75
C ALA A 375 5.93 9.07 8.01
N VAL A 376 5.90 8.04 8.86
CA VAL A 376 5.18 8.08 10.15
C VAL A 376 5.75 9.17 11.05
N VAL A 377 7.08 9.24 11.21
CA VAL A 377 7.74 10.27 12.02
C VAL A 377 7.43 11.67 11.48
N THR A 378 7.51 11.84 10.16
CA THR A 378 7.21 13.11 9.48
C THR A 378 5.76 13.54 9.74
N ALA A 379 4.81 12.61 9.65
CA ALA A 379 3.40 12.87 9.94
C ALA A 379 3.18 13.21 11.41
N MET A 380 3.84 12.52 12.34
CA MET A 380 3.74 12.82 13.78
C MET A 380 4.21 14.24 14.08
N VAL A 381 5.40 14.64 13.60
CA VAL A 381 5.94 15.99 13.81
C VAL A 381 5.01 17.04 13.21
N HIS A 382 4.50 16.81 12.00
CA HIS A 382 3.57 17.73 11.34
C HIS A 382 2.26 17.91 12.13
N SER A 383 1.67 16.81 12.61
CA SER A 383 0.39 16.82 13.34
C SER A 383 0.49 17.40 14.74
N LEU A 384 1.64 17.25 15.41
CA LEU A 384 1.89 17.80 16.74
C LEU A 384 2.18 19.31 16.72
N GLY A 385 2.52 19.87 15.56
CA GLY A 385 2.78 21.30 15.38
C GLY A 385 3.85 21.85 16.33
N ASP A 386 3.68 23.07 16.82
CA ASP A 386 4.63 23.73 17.75
C ASP A 386 4.37 23.39 19.24
N SER A 387 3.76 22.24 19.54
CA SER A 387 3.57 21.80 20.93
C SER A 387 4.92 21.52 21.63
N SER A 388 4.99 21.68 22.95
CA SER A 388 6.19 21.35 23.72
C SER A 388 6.64 19.90 23.51
N SER A 389 5.68 18.97 23.44
CA SER A 389 5.92 17.57 23.10
C SER A 389 6.57 17.37 21.74
N CYS A 390 6.26 18.22 20.75
CA CYS A 390 6.89 18.15 19.43
C CYS A 390 8.37 18.53 19.51
N ILE A 391 8.70 19.59 20.27
CA ILE A 391 10.09 20.04 20.45
C ILE A 391 10.94 18.94 21.10
N ASP A 392 10.43 18.29 22.14
CA ASP A 392 11.12 17.19 22.83
C ASP A 392 11.36 15.99 21.89
N ILE A 393 10.39 15.67 21.03
CA ILE A 393 10.55 14.62 20.00
C ILE A 393 11.63 15.02 19.01
N VAL A 394 11.56 16.22 18.46
CA VAL A 394 12.49 16.72 17.44
C VAL A 394 13.92 16.73 17.97
N GLU A 395 14.13 17.14 19.23
CA GLU A 395 15.44 17.08 19.89
C GLU A 395 16.01 15.64 19.99
N ASN A 396 15.17 14.62 20.09
CA ASN A 396 15.58 13.21 20.13
C ASN A 396 15.71 12.57 18.73
N VAL A 397 14.87 12.98 17.79
CA VAL A 397 14.77 12.42 16.43
C VAL A 397 15.93 12.88 15.57
N ILE A 398 16.33 14.16 15.65
CA ILE A 398 17.42 14.70 14.84
C ILE A 398 18.74 13.95 15.09
N PRO A 399 19.25 13.81 16.33
CA PRO A 399 20.48 13.06 16.59
C PRO A 399 20.42 11.60 16.10
N TYR A 400 19.28 10.92 16.29
CA TYR A 400 19.15 9.52 15.88
C TYR A 400 19.31 9.34 14.37
N PHE A 401 18.56 10.11 13.58
CA PHE A 401 18.58 9.94 12.13
C PHE A 401 19.87 10.48 11.50
N PHE A 402 20.33 11.64 11.96
CA PHE A 402 21.44 12.33 11.31
C PHE A 402 22.80 12.02 11.90
N LEU A 403 22.93 11.50 13.13
CA LEU A 403 24.21 11.03 13.67
C LEU A 403 24.30 9.50 13.66
N GLU A 404 23.34 8.79 14.28
CA GLU A 404 23.41 7.32 14.37
C GLU A 404 23.12 6.63 13.02
N LYS A 405 22.17 7.16 12.23
CA LYS A 405 21.78 6.63 10.91
C LYS A 405 22.25 7.49 9.73
N ALA A 406 23.27 8.32 9.95
CA ALA A 406 23.87 9.21 8.94
C ALA A 406 24.18 8.51 7.61
N HIS A 407 24.69 7.27 7.67
CA HIS A 407 25.06 6.47 6.49
C HIS A 407 23.87 6.14 5.58
N LEU A 408 22.67 5.92 6.13
CA LEU A 408 21.46 5.66 5.33
C LEU A 408 21.00 6.94 4.64
N ILE A 409 21.03 8.08 5.35
CA ILE A 409 20.69 9.38 4.76
C ILE A 409 21.67 9.71 3.65
N SER A 410 22.97 9.53 3.91
CA SER A 410 24.02 9.70 2.91
C SER A 410 23.78 8.80 1.70
N TYR A 411 23.45 7.53 1.90
CA TYR A 411 23.12 6.61 0.81
C TYR A 411 21.97 7.10 -0.08
N PHE A 412 20.87 7.56 0.50
CA PHE A 412 19.70 8.05 -0.27
C PHE A 412 19.89 9.42 -0.92
N LEU A 413 20.81 10.24 -0.42
CA LEU A 413 21.15 11.56 -0.97
C LEU A 413 22.34 11.54 -1.92
N SER A 414 23.08 10.43 -1.99
CA SER A 414 24.26 10.31 -2.86
C SER A 414 23.84 10.42 -4.33
N ALA A 415 24.36 11.42 -5.02
CA ALA A 415 24.15 11.57 -6.45
C ALA A 415 24.81 10.39 -7.20
N PRO A 416 24.19 9.87 -8.26
CA PRO A 416 24.84 8.88 -9.12
C PRO A 416 26.15 9.44 -9.71
N ASP A 417 27.23 8.67 -9.63
CA ASP A 417 28.53 9.10 -10.17
C ASP A 417 28.44 9.34 -11.67
N PHE A 418 28.85 10.54 -12.10
CA PHE A 418 28.98 10.84 -13.52
C PHE A 418 30.15 10.04 -14.12
N PRO A 419 30.01 9.50 -15.36
CA PRO A 419 31.19 9.15 -16.13
C PRO A 419 31.96 10.45 -16.39
N SER A 420 33.18 10.55 -15.86
CA SER A 420 34.10 11.64 -16.21
C SER A 420 34.59 11.43 -17.64
N ASP A 421 34.43 12.43 -18.51
CA ASP A 421 35.00 12.47 -19.87
C ASP A 421 36.52 12.71 -19.89
N ASP A 422 37.20 12.55 -18.76
CA ASP A 422 38.65 12.61 -18.68
C ASP A 422 39.24 11.36 -19.36
N HIS A 423 39.55 11.51 -20.65
CA HIS A 423 40.21 10.50 -21.47
C HIS A 423 41.62 10.11 -20.95
N ASP A 424 42.15 10.78 -19.92
CA ASP A 424 43.56 10.68 -19.54
C ASP A 424 43.87 10.03 -18.18
N LYS A 425 42.90 9.50 -17.43
CA LYS A 425 43.22 8.71 -16.23
C LYS A 425 42.43 7.41 -16.16
N LYS A 426 43.19 6.29 -16.18
CA LYS A 426 42.74 4.92 -15.90
C LYS A 426 42.18 4.76 -14.48
N ARG A 427 41.07 5.45 -14.14
CA ARG A 427 40.23 5.07 -13.00
C ARG A 427 39.32 3.93 -13.46
N PRO A 428 39.08 2.91 -12.62
CA PRO A 428 38.08 1.89 -12.94
C PRO A 428 36.75 2.61 -13.19
N ARG A 429 36.17 2.41 -14.38
CA ARG A 429 34.85 2.95 -14.75
C ARG A 429 33.90 2.63 -13.59
N ALA A 430 33.45 3.67 -12.87
CA ALA A 430 32.42 3.49 -11.85
C ALA A 430 31.25 2.78 -12.53
N GLN A 431 30.92 1.59 -12.04
CA GLN A 431 29.81 0.81 -12.59
C GLN A 431 28.56 1.67 -12.50
N ARG A 432 27.86 1.84 -13.64
CA ARG A 432 26.62 2.64 -13.74
C ARG A 432 25.72 2.34 -12.54
N THR A 433 25.28 3.37 -11.83
CA THR A 433 24.44 3.19 -10.64
C THR A 433 23.05 2.71 -11.06
N TRP A 434 22.72 1.46 -10.72
CA TRP A 434 21.37 0.93 -10.87
C TRP A 434 20.52 1.50 -9.73
N THR A 435 19.43 2.18 -10.07
CA THR A 435 18.43 2.61 -9.09
C THR A 435 17.10 1.90 -9.36
N SER A 436 16.15 2.07 -8.46
CA SER A 436 14.77 1.56 -8.59
C SER A 436 13.78 2.67 -8.25
N LEU A 437 12.55 2.56 -8.75
CA LEU A 437 11.48 3.51 -8.39
C LEU A 437 11.29 3.57 -6.88
N LEU A 438 11.41 2.42 -6.20
CA LEU A 438 11.34 2.32 -4.75
C LEU A 438 12.45 3.13 -4.07
N SER A 439 13.69 3.02 -4.54
CA SER A 439 14.80 3.83 -4.01
C SER A 439 14.54 5.33 -4.13
N LEU A 440 13.93 5.77 -5.25
CA LEU A 440 13.56 7.18 -5.43
C LEU A 440 12.42 7.61 -4.48
N GLN A 441 11.49 6.71 -4.16
CA GLN A 441 10.47 6.96 -3.14
C GLN A 441 11.06 7.05 -1.74
N GLU A 442 12.05 6.21 -1.41
CA GLU A 442 12.80 6.27 -0.15
C GLU A 442 13.61 7.57 0.00
N THR A 443 14.25 8.03 -1.09
CA THR A 443 14.91 9.33 -1.15
C THR A 443 13.92 10.47 -0.90
N GLU A 444 12.72 10.41 -1.50
CA GLU A 444 11.68 11.39 -1.25
C GLU A 444 11.27 11.43 0.22
N GLN A 445 10.99 10.28 0.85
CA GLN A 445 10.62 10.25 2.27
C GLN A 445 11.75 10.76 3.18
N THR A 446 13.00 10.46 2.83
CA THR A 446 14.18 10.98 3.54
C THR A 446 14.25 12.50 3.47
N LEU A 447 14.11 13.08 2.28
CA LEU A 447 14.10 14.53 2.07
C LEU A 447 12.89 15.23 2.72
N ASN A 448 11.73 14.56 2.75
CA ASN A 448 10.54 15.11 3.38
C ASN A 448 10.73 15.22 4.91
N LEU A 449 11.30 14.18 5.53
CA LEU A 449 11.66 14.21 6.95
C LEU A 449 12.68 15.33 7.23
N MET A 450 13.72 15.45 6.39
CA MET A 450 14.70 16.55 6.49
C MET A 450 14.02 17.92 6.47
N CYS A 451 13.11 18.16 5.51
CA CYS A 451 12.39 19.43 5.41
C CYS A 451 11.53 19.73 6.64
N VAL A 452 10.86 18.72 7.20
CA VAL A 452 10.00 18.91 8.37
C VAL A 452 10.83 19.18 9.63
N LEU A 453 11.92 18.46 9.83
CA LEU A 453 12.79 18.67 10.99
C LEU A 453 13.56 20.00 10.90
N ALA A 454 14.01 20.40 9.70
CA ALA A 454 14.72 21.67 9.49
C ALA A 454 13.87 22.91 9.78
N ARG A 455 12.52 22.82 9.73
CA ARG A 455 11.62 23.91 10.17
C ARG A 455 11.80 24.23 11.65
N HIS A 456 12.15 23.25 12.46
CA HIS A 456 12.47 23.44 13.88
C HIS A 456 13.92 23.87 14.03
N TRP A 457 14.19 25.11 13.64
CA TRP A 457 15.53 25.66 13.45
C TRP A 457 16.45 25.55 14.68
N ARG A 458 15.93 25.82 15.89
CA ARG A 458 16.73 25.81 17.12
C ARG A 458 17.27 24.40 17.44
N PRO A 459 16.43 23.35 17.53
CA PRO A 459 16.90 21.97 17.62
C PRO A 459 17.82 21.56 16.47
N TRP A 460 17.48 21.94 15.23
CA TRP A 460 18.28 21.63 14.04
C TRP A 460 19.71 22.14 14.16
N VAL A 461 19.90 23.44 14.38
CA VAL A 461 21.24 24.05 14.47
C VAL A 461 22.05 23.47 15.64
N LYS A 462 21.40 23.19 16.78
CA LYS A 462 22.05 22.61 17.96
C LYS A 462 22.59 21.21 17.68
N ALA A 463 21.81 20.36 17.01
CA ALA A 463 22.18 18.96 16.75
C ALA A 463 23.02 18.76 15.48
N MET A 464 22.90 19.64 14.48
CA MET A 464 23.48 19.47 13.15
C MET A 464 24.81 20.20 12.92
N LYS A 465 25.42 20.79 13.96
CA LYS A 465 26.59 21.68 13.86
C LYS A 465 27.72 21.17 12.95
N ASP A 466 28.01 19.87 12.99
CA ASP A 466 29.14 19.26 12.25
C ASP A 466 28.73 18.60 10.92
N MET A 467 27.44 18.32 10.73
CA MET A 467 26.92 17.53 9.59
C MET A 467 26.06 18.33 8.61
N ASP A 468 25.60 19.51 9.01
CA ASP A 468 24.74 20.36 8.18
C ASP A 468 25.41 20.77 6.87
N SER A 469 26.73 21.02 6.87
CA SER A 469 27.50 21.31 5.65
C SER A 469 27.53 20.13 4.69
N GLN A 470 27.87 18.93 5.17
CA GLN A 470 27.93 17.72 4.35
C GLN A 470 26.57 17.39 3.72
N LEU A 471 25.49 17.45 4.49
CA LEU A 471 24.14 17.18 3.98
C LEU A 471 23.71 18.21 2.93
N ARG A 472 24.07 19.48 3.13
CA ARG A 472 23.82 20.53 2.16
C ARG A 472 24.60 20.31 0.87
N GLU A 473 25.88 19.96 0.98
CA GLU A 473 26.74 19.63 -0.16
C GLU A 473 26.14 18.45 -0.96
N MET A 474 25.76 17.37 -0.29
CA MET A 474 25.09 16.22 -0.92
C MET A 474 23.79 16.60 -1.61
N SER A 475 22.99 17.47 -0.98
CA SER A 475 21.75 17.98 -1.56
C SER A 475 22.01 18.80 -2.84
N ILE A 476 23.06 19.64 -2.83
CA ILE A 476 23.48 20.43 -3.99
C ILE A 476 24.01 19.52 -5.10
N HIS A 477 24.79 18.49 -4.78
CA HIS A 477 25.30 17.52 -5.76
C HIS A 477 24.17 16.74 -6.44
N LEU A 478 23.18 16.28 -5.66
CA LEU A 478 22.00 15.62 -6.22
C LEU A 478 21.17 16.57 -7.09
N LEU A 479 21.02 17.82 -6.66
CA LEU A 479 20.35 18.87 -7.44
C LEU A 479 21.10 19.17 -8.75
N ALA A 480 22.43 19.22 -8.72
CA ALA A 480 23.30 19.39 -9.89
C ALA A 480 23.20 18.20 -10.86
N PHE A 481 23.02 16.99 -10.34
CA PHE A 481 22.74 15.82 -11.16
C PHE A 481 21.44 15.97 -11.94
N ILE A 482 20.38 16.41 -11.26
CA ILE A 482 19.05 16.59 -11.87
C ILE A 482 19.03 17.77 -12.86
N SER A 483 19.74 18.87 -12.55
CA SER A 483 19.75 20.09 -13.38
C SER A 483 20.35 19.90 -14.78
N ARG A 484 21.23 18.91 -14.94
CA ARG A 484 21.86 18.58 -16.23
C ARG A 484 20.97 17.81 -17.20
N GLY A 485 19.68 17.61 -16.87
CA GLY A 485 18.71 16.93 -17.72
C GLY A 485 18.55 17.54 -19.12
N ASN A 486 18.63 18.86 -19.27
CA ASN A 486 18.48 19.53 -20.58
C ASN A 486 19.76 19.58 -21.44
N LEU A 487 20.95 19.68 -20.82
CA LEU A 487 22.22 19.90 -21.52
C LEU A 487 22.62 18.73 -22.45
N ARG A 488 22.12 17.52 -22.20
CA ARG A 488 22.45 16.32 -22.99
C ARG A 488 21.58 16.11 -24.23
N LEU A 489 20.59 16.97 -24.49
CA LEU A 489 19.77 16.88 -25.71
C LEU A 489 20.44 17.54 -26.92
N GLY A 490 21.31 18.55 -26.69
CA GLY A 490 21.98 19.32 -27.74
C GLY A 490 23.31 18.73 -28.23
N GLU A 491 24.00 17.92 -27.40
CA GLU A 491 25.22 17.21 -27.78
C GLU A 491 24.87 15.87 -28.45
N ALA A 492 24.81 15.87 -29.77
CA ALA A 492 24.61 14.68 -30.58
C ALA A 492 25.69 13.60 -30.30
N SER A 493 25.30 12.47 -29.69
CA SER A 493 25.64 11.09 -30.14
C SER A 493 25.67 10.03 -29.01
N SER A 494 25.67 10.40 -27.73
CA SER A 494 25.65 9.37 -26.68
C SER A 494 24.20 9.00 -26.32
N ARG A 495 23.68 7.91 -26.91
CA ARG A 495 22.39 7.26 -26.53
C ARG A 495 22.47 6.60 -25.15
N ILE A 496 23.16 7.22 -24.18
CA ILE A 496 23.46 6.62 -22.88
C ILE A 496 22.48 7.19 -21.86
N ALA A 497 21.66 6.33 -21.28
CA ALA A 497 20.76 6.69 -20.19
C ALA A 497 21.56 7.27 -19.01
N PRO A 498 21.23 8.48 -18.53
CA PRO A 498 21.92 9.10 -17.40
C PRO A 498 21.64 8.36 -16.07
N LEU A 499 20.52 7.65 -15.98
CA LEU A 499 20.10 6.87 -14.83
C LEU A 499 19.47 5.55 -15.33
N LEU A 500 19.85 4.41 -14.76
CA LEU A 500 19.23 3.11 -15.06
C LEU A 500 18.24 2.76 -13.96
N CYS A 501 16.95 2.67 -14.31
CA CYS A 501 15.85 2.38 -13.39
C CYS A 501 14.89 1.35 -14.01
N PRO A 502 15.26 0.05 -14.02
CA PRO A 502 14.42 -0.99 -14.59
C PRO A 502 13.21 -1.28 -13.67
N PRO A 503 12.05 -1.69 -14.25
CA PRO A 503 10.93 -2.18 -13.44
C PRO A 503 11.31 -3.48 -12.72
N MET A 504 11.02 -3.55 -11.42
CA MET A 504 11.32 -4.69 -10.55
C MET A 504 10.06 -5.45 -10.13
N LEU A 505 8.91 -4.78 -10.04
CA LEU A 505 7.65 -5.36 -9.57
C LEU A 505 6.68 -5.65 -10.72
N LYS A 506 5.78 -6.63 -10.52
CA LYS A 506 4.80 -7.05 -11.55
C LYS A 506 3.92 -5.89 -12.03
N HIS A 507 3.48 -5.02 -11.11
CA HIS A 507 2.68 -3.84 -11.46
C HIS A 507 3.48 -2.79 -12.24
N GLU A 508 4.78 -2.63 -11.95
CA GLU A 508 5.67 -1.72 -12.69
C GLU A 508 5.85 -2.20 -14.13
N ILE A 509 5.96 -3.52 -14.33
CA ILE A 509 6.01 -4.14 -15.66
C ILE A 509 4.71 -3.90 -16.43
N ASP A 510 3.55 -3.96 -15.78
CA ASP A 510 2.28 -3.64 -16.41
C ASP A 510 2.16 -2.15 -16.76
N CYS A 511 2.74 -1.25 -15.96
CA CYS A 511 2.87 0.16 -16.29
C CYS A 511 3.74 0.41 -17.53
N CYS A 512 4.76 -0.41 -17.81
CA CYS A 512 5.55 -0.31 -19.04
C CYS A 512 4.73 -0.63 -20.30
N LYS A 513 3.62 -1.36 -20.20
CA LYS A 513 2.73 -1.67 -21.33
C LYS A 513 1.74 -0.52 -21.64
N LYS A 514 1.51 0.38 -20.67
CA LYS A 514 0.59 1.50 -20.82
C LYS A 514 1.28 2.67 -21.53
N PRO A 515 0.55 3.41 -22.40
CA PRO A 515 1.10 4.61 -23.04
C PRO A 515 1.42 5.68 -22.00
N SER A 516 2.36 6.57 -22.36
CA SER A 516 2.68 7.76 -21.57
C SER A 516 1.46 8.68 -21.43
N PHE A 517 1.27 9.24 -20.24
CA PHE A 517 0.20 10.19 -19.93
C PHE A 517 0.67 11.65 -20.01
N VAL A 518 1.97 11.90 -19.90
CA VAL A 518 2.58 13.25 -20.02
C VAL A 518 3.10 13.49 -21.43
N ASN A 519 3.84 12.51 -21.98
CA ASN A 519 4.41 12.49 -23.32
C ASN A 519 5.19 13.77 -23.71
N SER A 520 5.91 14.36 -22.73
CA SER A 520 6.72 15.57 -22.92
C SER A 520 8.10 15.23 -23.48
N LYS A 521 8.59 16.07 -24.40
CA LYS A 521 9.92 15.93 -25.02
C LYS A 521 11.03 16.66 -24.26
N ASN A 522 10.75 17.20 -23.08
CA ASN A 522 11.65 18.05 -22.33
C ASN A 522 12.09 17.44 -20.99
N GLY A 523 13.30 17.79 -20.54
CA GLY A 523 13.87 17.38 -19.25
C GLY A 523 13.83 15.87 -18.99
N TRP A 524 13.57 15.50 -17.74
CA TRP A 524 13.55 14.09 -17.32
C TRP A 524 12.45 13.22 -17.95
N PHE A 525 11.35 13.80 -18.48
CA PHE A 525 10.34 13.04 -19.23
C PHE A 525 10.90 12.50 -20.56
N ALA A 526 11.87 13.20 -21.17
CA ALA A 526 12.57 12.72 -22.36
C ALA A 526 13.71 11.74 -22.03
N LEU A 527 14.33 11.85 -20.85
CA LEU A 527 15.48 11.05 -20.45
C LEU A 527 15.13 9.72 -19.79
N SER A 528 14.05 9.67 -19.01
CA SER A 528 13.63 8.48 -18.26
C SER A 528 13.38 7.24 -19.14
N PRO A 529 12.82 7.32 -20.36
CA PRO A 529 12.58 6.14 -21.19
C PRO A 529 13.86 5.38 -21.51
N LEU A 530 14.98 6.10 -21.72
CA LEU A 530 16.29 5.51 -22.03
C LEU A 530 16.79 4.58 -20.90
N GLY A 531 16.41 4.89 -19.65
CA GLY A 531 16.82 4.17 -18.45
C GLY A 531 15.90 3.04 -18.02
N CYS A 532 14.70 2.93 -18.62
CA CYS A 532 13.66 1.96 -18.23
C CYS A 532 13.76 0.61 -18.96
N VAL A 533 14.69 0.46 -19.92
CA VAL A 533 14.76 -0.73 -20.76
C VAL A 533 15.19 -1.95 -19.94
N SER A 534 14.34 -2.97 -19.87
CA SER A 534 14.66 -4.27 -19.29
C SER A 534 15.90 -4.85 -19.98
N LYS A 535 16.83 -5.45 -19.21
CA LYS A 535 18.09 -6.05 -19.69
C LYS A 535 17.96 -6.60 -21.12
N PRO A 536 18.84 -6.24 -22.07
CA PRO A 536 18.85 -6.90 -23.37
C PRO A 536 19.04 -8.40 -23.12
N LYS A 537 18.12 -9.22 -23.63
CA LYS A 537 18.34 -10.66 -23.76
C LYS A 537 19.65 -10.80 -24.53
N ILE A 538 20.68 -11.31 -23.88
CA ILE A 538 21.92 -11.69 -24.55
C ILE A 538 21.57 -12.89 -25.42
N SER A 539 21.08 -12.64 -26.65
CA SER A 539 21.02 -13.65 -27.68
C SER A 539 22.47 -14.01 -28.04
N GLY A 540 22.73 -15.31 -28.05
CA GLY A 540 24.07 -15.89 -28.08
C GLY A 540 25.03 -15.25 -29.08
N ILE A 541 26.27 -15.16 -28.61
CA ILE A 541 27.47 -14.98 -29.43
C ILE A 541 27.43 -16.04 -30.53
N SER A 542 27.14 -15.63 -31.76
CA SER A 542 27.42 -16.45 -32.93
C SER A 542 28.68 -15.92 -33.58
N THR A 543 29.76 -16.64 -33.35
CA THR A 543 31.03 -16.50 -34.06
C THR A 543 30.86 -16.97 -35.51
N THR A 544 30.84 -16.05 -36.46
CA THR A 544 31.18 -16.38 -37.86
C THR A 544 31.69 -15.15 -38.61
N THR A 545 32.92 -15.30 -39.09
CA THR A 545 33.63 -14.48 -40.08
C THR A 545 32.86 -14.36 -41.41
N ALA A 546 32.69 -13.15 -41.97
CA ALA A 546 32.79 -12.87 -43.42
C ALA A 546 32.56 -11.38 -43.76
N LEU A 547 33.30 -10.92 -44.76
CA LEU A 547 33.37 -9.60 -45.38
C LEU A 547 32.13 -9.25 -46.24
N VAL A 548 31.79 -7.94 -46.27
CA VAL A 548 31.00 -7.20 -47.29
C VAL A 548 29.52 -7.64 -47.40
N ILE A 549 28.52 -6.76 -47.21
CA ILE A 549 27.90 -5.94 -48.27
C ILE A 549 27.28 -4.70 -47.63
N LYS A 550 27.51 -3.56 -48.29
CA LYS A 550 26.96 -2.24 -48.00
C LYS A 550 25.55 -2.17 -48.56
N ASP A 551 24.57 -2.74 -47.85
CA ASP A 551 23.15 -2.52 -48.16
C ASP A 551 22.59 -1.43 -47.24
N GLN A 552 22.10 -0.37 -47.87
CA GLN A 552 21.28 0.67 -47.26
C GLN A 552 19.98 0.05 -46.72
N ALA A 553 20.06 -0.53 -45.53
CA ALA A 553 18.89 -0.69 -44.68
C ALA A 553 18.66 0.65 -43.98
N THR A 554 17.53 1.27 -44.30
CA THR A 554 16.92 2.39 -43.59
C THR A 554 17.23 2.30 -42.10
N GLU A 555 17.94 3.30 -41.58
CA GLU A 555 18.08 3.55 -40.14
C GLU A 555 16.68 3.74 -39.54
N ASN A 556 16.00 2.64 -39.20
CA ASN A 556 14.95 2.71 -38.20
C ASN A 556 15.64 3.03 -36.89
N SER A 557 15.73 4.34 -36.61
CA SER A 557 15.97 4.88 -35.29
C SER A 557 15.06 4.16 -34.31
N ASN A 558 15.62 3.26 -33.51
CA ASN A 558 14.93 2.67 -32.36
C ASN A 558 14.62 3.81 -31.37
N HIS A 559 13.52 4.53 -31.62
CA HIS A 559 12.93 5.47 -30.69
C HIS A 559 12.44 4.66 -29.49
N VAL A 560 13.08 4.84 -28.34
CA VAL A 560 12.59 4.28 -27.09
C VAL A 560 11.27 5.00 -26.78
N SER A 561 10.16 4.26 -26.81
CA SER A 561 8.82 4.83 -26.58
C SER A 561 8.66 5.23 -25.12
N GLN A 562 8.12 6.43 -24.87
CA GLN A 562 7.67 6.84 -23.55
C GLN A 562 6.50 5.96 -23.08
N THR A 563 6.53 5.56 -21.81
CA THR A 563 5.55 4.68 -21.17
C THR A 563 5.01 5.34 -19.90
N TYR A 564 3.91 4.82 -19.36
CA TYR A 564 3.41 5.29 -18.05
C TYR A 564 4.47 5.15 -16.95
N PHE A 565 5.28 4.08 -16.97
CA PHE A 565 6.36 3.88 -16.00
C PHE A 565 7.49 4.93 -16.11
N SER A 566 7.89 5.31 -17.32
CA SER A 566 8.91 6.35 -17.50
C SER A 566 8.42 7.71 -17.03
N ASP A 567 7.12 8.00 -17.16
CA ASP A 567 6.52 9.23 -16.62
C ASP A 567 6.51 9.22 -15.09
N LEU A 568 6.21 8.09 -14.45
CA LEU A 568 6.27 7.95 -12.99
C LEU A 568 7.68 8.23 -12.45
N ILE A 569 8.72 7.72 -13.11
CA ILE A 569 10.11 7.98 -12.72
C ILE A 569 10.44 9.47 -12.85
N ALA A 570 10.11 10.08 -13.99
CA ALA A 570 10.37 11.50 -14.21
C ALA A 570 9.63 12.38 -13.18
N PHE A 571 8.37 12.06 -12.90
CA PHE A 571 7.59 12.73 -11.87
C PHE A 571 8.21 12.57 -10.48
N GLN A 572 8.69 11.37 -10.14
CA GLN A 572 9.37 11.13 -8.87
C GLN A 572 10.67 11.93 -8.73
N ILE A 573 11.44 12.08 -9.81
CA ILE A 573 12.63 12.94 -9.83
C ILE A 573 12.25 14.40 -9.54
N TYR A 574 11.20 14.93 -10.14
CA TYR A 574 10.77 16.31 -9.86
C TYR A 574 10.24 16.48 -8.43
N ARG A 575 9.60 15.47 -7.83
CA ARG A 575 9.24 15.50 -6.39
C ARG A 575 10.48 15.59 -5.49
N ILE A 576 11.52 14.84 -5.82
CA ILE A 576 12.84 14.94 -5.15
C ILE A 576 13.42 16.35 -5.33
N THR A 577 13.41 16.90 -6.55
CA THR A 577 13.88 18.27 -6.83
C THR A 577 13.16 19.31 -5.98
N PHE A 578 11.83 19.23 -5.91
CA PHE A 578 11.03 20.12 -5.09
C PHE A 578 11.45 20.08 -3.62
N LEU A 579 11.64 18.89 -3.05
CA LEU A 579 12.05 18.74 -1.66
C LEU A 579 13.50 19.20 -1.41
N LEU A 580 14.42 18.97 -2.36
CA LEU A 580 15.78 19.50 -2.29
C LEU A 580 15.79 21.03 -2.26
N LEU A 581 15.07 21.67 -3.20
CA LEU A 581 14.93 23.12 -3.24
C LEU A 581 14.27 23.63 -1.96
N LYS A 582 13.25 22.95 -1.45
CA LYS A 582 12.59 23.29 -0.18
C LYS A 582 13.52 23.24 1.01
N PHE A 583 14.33 22.21 1.12
CA PHE A 583 15.34 22.11 2.16
C PHE A 583 16.34 23.29 2.06
N LEU A 584 16.86 23.56 0.87
CA LEU A 584 17.81 24.66 0.66
C LEU A 584 17.20 26.04 0.93
N CYS A 585 15.94 26.28 0.53
CA CYS A 585 15.22 27.51 0.85
C CYS A 585 15.04 27.69 2.36
N LEU A 586 14.70 26.62 3.09
CA LEU A 586 14.59 26.67 4.56
C LEU A 586 15.93 27.04 5.22
N GLN A 587 17.04 26.51 4.69
CA GLN A 587 18.38 26.85 5.18
C GLN A 587 18.73 28.32 4.91
N ALA A 588 18.42 28.83 3.70
CA ALA A 588 18.63 30.22 3.35
C ALA A 588 17.77 31.17 4.20
N GLU A 589 16.49 30.84 4.40
CA GLU A 589 15.56 31.60 5.25
C GLU A 589 16.03 31.64 6.72
N GLY A 590 16.47 30.50 7.26
CA GLY A 590 17.03 30.42 8.60
C GLY A 590 18.29 31.28 8.77
N ALA A 591 19.14 31.34 7.75
CA ALA A 591 20.31 32.21 7.74
C ALA A 591 19.93 33.70 7.63
N ALA A 592 18.96 34.04 6.79
CA ALA A 592 18.46 35.41 6.64
C ALA A 592 17.86 35.94 7.95
N LYS A 593 17.03 35.14 8.64
CA LYS A 593 16.46 35.50 9.95
C LYS A 593 17.53 35.77 11.01
N ARG A 594 18.59 34.95 11.05
CA ARG A 594 19.72 35.21 11.96
C ARG A 594 20.47 36.50 11.62
N ALA A 595 20.64 36.80 10.33
CA ALA A 595 21.29 38.04 9.92
C ALA A 595 20.45 39.28 10.26
N GLU A 596 19.11 39.16 10.18
CA GLU A 596 18.17 40.19 10.63
C GLU A 596 18.24 40.38 12.16
N GLU A 597 18.26 39.29 12.94
CA GLU A 597 18.38 39.33 14.41
C GLU A 597 19.72 39.91 14.89
N LEU A 598 20.81 39.71 14.14
CA LEU A 598 22.16 40.17 14.48
C LEU A 598 22.53 41.50 13.79
N GLU A 599 21.63 42.08 12.99
CA GLU A 599 21.83 43.25 12.11
C GLU A 599 23.09 43.16 11.21
N TYR A 600 23.65 41.98 11.03
CA TYR A 600 24.89 41.73 10.30
C TYR A 600 24.87 40.35 9.64
N VAL A 601 25.29 40.29 8.37
CA VAL A 601 25.44 39.04 7.62
C VAL A 601 26.83 38.46 7.88
N ASP A 602 26.90 37.43 8.71
CA ASP A 602 28.12 36.64 8.87
C ASP A 602 28.30 35.67 7.68
N LEU A 603 29.05 36.12 6.67
CA LEU A 603 29.36 35.33 5.48
C LEU A 603 30.09 34.01 5.79
N SER A 604 30.77 33.90 6.94
CA SER A 604 31.44 32.67 7.35
C SER A 604 30.48 31.61 7.90
N ARG A 605 29.27 32.02 8.28
CA ARG A 605 28.19 31.15 8.79
C ARG A 605 26.98 31.09 7.85
N PHE A 606 27.08 31.68 6.67
CA PHE A 606 26.04 31.61 5.66
C PHE A 606 26.07 30.22 4.98
N PRO A 607 24.92 29.56 4.77
CA PRO A 607 24.88 28.24 4.15
C PRO A 607 25.38 28.27 2.70
N GLU A 608 26.11 27.23 2.29
CA GLU A 608 26.49 27.06 0.88
C GLU A 608 25.23 26.97 0.00
N LEU A 609 25.16 27.80 -1.03
CA LEU A 609 24.02 27.84 -1.96
C LEU A 609 24.39 27.15 -3.28
N PRO A 610 23.40 26.59 -4.01
CA PRO A 610 23.66 26.05 -5.34
C PRO A 610 24.26 27.10 -6.27
N MET A 611 25.19 26.67 -7.11
CA MET A 611 25.69 27.52 -8.20
C MET A 611 24.54 27.94 -9.13
N PRO A 612 24.52 29.20 -9.64
CA PRO A 612 23.43 29.69 -10.49
C PRO A 612 23.11 28.78 -11.68
N GLU A 613 24.11 28.15 -12.30
CA GLU A 613 23.91 27.25 -13.45
C GLU A 613 23.07 26.02 -13.10
N ILE A 614 23.15 25.53 -11.86
CA ILE A 614 22.30 24.43 -11.36
C ILE A 614 20.84 24.89 -11.32
N LEU A 615 20.60 26.10 -10.80
CA LEU A 615 19.27 26.67 -10.69
C LEU A 615 18.69 26.98 -12.07
N HIS A 616 19.47 27.56 -12.97
CA HIS A 616 19.07 27.85 -14.35
C HIS A 616 18.68 26.58 -15.10
N GLY A 617 19.47 25.50 -14.99
CA GLY A 617 19.15 24.22 -15.64
C GLY A 617 17.82 23.61 -15.17
N ILE A 618 17.41 23.84 -13.92
CA ILE A 618 16.12 23.39 -13.38
C ILE A 618 14.98 24.31 -13.83
N GLN A 619 15.19 25.63 -13.76
CA GLN A 619 14.23 26.63 -14.24
C GLN A 619 13.88 26.37 -15.71
N ASP A 620 14.88 26.18 -16.56
CA ASP A 620 14.69 25.99 -18.01
C ASP A 620 14.00 24.66 -18.33
N GLN A 621 14.31 23.58 -17.61
CA GLN A 621 13.60 22.31 -17.71
C GLN A 621 12.11 22.45 -17.39
N ALA A 622 11.80 23.05 -16.24
CA ALA A 622 10.43 23.21 -15.77
C ALA A 622 9.62 24.16 -16.68
N ILE A 623 10.22 25.28 -17.14
CA ILE A 623 9.59 26.21 -18.10
C ILE A 623 9.24 25.49 -19.40
N ALA A 624 10.18 24.72 -19.97
CA ALA A 624 9.95 24.02 -21.23
C ALA A 624 8.82 22.98 -21.14
N ILE A 625 8.80 22.19 -20.05
CA ILE A 625 7.76 21.17 -19.83
C ILE A 625 6.38 21.80 -19.63
N VAL A 626 6.26 22.80 -18.74
CA VAL A 626 4.95 23.43 -18.46
C VAL A 626 4.42 24.12 -19.71
N THR A 627 5.29 24.79 -20.47
CA THR A 627 4.91 25.42 -21.75
C THR A 627 4.39 24.36 -22.72
N GLU A 628 5.13 23.27 -22.96
CA GLU A 628 4.72 22.19 -23.87
C GLU A 628 3.38 21.56 -23.46
N LEU A 629 3.19 21.27 -22.17
CA LEU A 629 1.98 20.63 -21.66
C LEU A 629 0.76 21.52 -21.75
N CYS A 630 0.90 22.82 -21.47
CA CYS A 630 -0.19 23.77 -21.60
C CYS A 630 -0.52 24.03 -23.08
N GLU A 631 0.48 24.20 -23.95
CA GLU A 631 0.26 24.41 -25.38
C GLU A 631 -0.41 23.24 -26.08
N THR A 632 0.03 22.01 -25.78
CA THR A 632 -0.53 20.79 -26.35
C THR A 632 -2.00 20.58 -25.94
N ASN A 633 -2.40 21.13 -24.80
CA ASN A 633 -3.74 20.98 -24.24
C ASN A 633 -4.58 22.26 -24.23
N LYS A 634 -4.21 23.30 -24.98
CA LYS A 634 -4.96 24.59 -25.04
C LYS A 634 -6.45 24.44 -25.36
N LEU A 635 -6.84 23.38 -26.09
CA LEU A 635 -8.22 23.11 -26.52
C LEU A 635 -8.89 21.94 -25.78
N LYS A 636 -8.20 21.29 -24.84
CA LYS A 636 -8.67 20.10 -24.13
C LYS A 636 -8.71 20.34 -22.62
N GLN A 637 -9.64 19.69 -21.92
CA GLN A 637 -9.59 19.66 -20.47
C GLN A 637 -8.36 18.86 -20.03
N ILE A 638 -7.44 19.51 -19.32
CA ILE A 638 -6.21 18.88 -18.81
C ILE A 638 -6.59 17.89 -17.70
N HIS A 639 -6.10 16.65 -17.80
CA HIS A 639 -6.24 15.63 -16.75
C HIS A 639 -5.63 16.10 -15.42
N SER A 640 -6.22 15.69 -14.30
CA SER A 640 -5.81 16.10 -12.94
C SER A 640 -4.32 15.83 -12.64
N GLU A 641 -3.79 14.69 -13.11
CA GLU A 641 -2.38 14.30 -12.95
C GLU A 641 -1.43 15.32 -13.62
N ILE A 642 -1.76 15.76 -14.83
CA ILE A 642 -0.98 16.77 -15.57
C ILE A 642 -1.08 18.14 -14.88
N GLN A 643 -2.26 18.50 -14.35
CA GLN A 643 -2.41 19.74 -13.59
C GLN A 643 -1.49 19.76 -12.36
N HIS A 644 -1.40 18.63 -11.64
CA HIS A 644 -0.54 18.49 -10.48
C HIS A 644 0.95 18.59 -10.85
N ILE A 645 1.37 17.99 -11.96
CA ILE A 645 2.74 18.13 -12.49
C ILE A 645 3.05 19.59 -12.82
N CYS A 646 2.16 20.29 -13.52
CA CYS A 646 2.36 21.70 -13.86
C CYS A 646 2.48 22.57 -12.60
N LEU A 647 1.64 22.35 -11.59
CA LEU A 647 1.70 23.07 -10.31
C LEU A 647 3.03 22.82 -9.58
N LEU A 648 3.47 21.57 -9.51
CA LEU A 648 4.75 21.19 -8.90
C LEU A 648 5.93 21.87 -9.61
N LEU A 649 5.95 21.84 -10.95
CA LEU A 649 7.01 22.44 -11.75
C LEU A 649 7.05 23.96 -11.60
N VAL A 650 5.89 24.65 -11.55
CA VAL A 650 5.86 26.10 -11.30
C VAL A 650 6.41 26.43 -9.92
N GLN A 651 6.07 25.65 -8.88
CA GLN A 651 6.67 25.81 -7.56
C GLN A 651 8.18 25.58 -7.56
N ILE A 652 8.67 24.58 -8.31
CA ILE A 652 10.11 24.35 -8.49
C ILE A 652 10.80 25.59 -9.08
N ILE A 653 10.22 26.22 -10.11
CA ILE A 653 10.79 27.43 -10.71
C ILE A 653 10.83 28.57 -9.69
N GLU A 654 9.74 28.78 -8.94
CA GLU A 654 9.66 29.81 -7.90
C GLU A 654 10.73 29.61 -6.82
N MET A 655 10.90 28.39 -6.31
CA MET A 655 11.92 28.10 -5.30
C MET A 655 13.35 28.24 -5.84
N ALA A 656 13.59 27.86 -7.09
CA ALA A 656 14.88 28.07 -7.73
C ALA A 656 15.20 29.56 -7.91
N LEU A 657 14.22 30.38 -8.29
CA LEU A 657 14.37 31.85 -8.36
C LEU A 657 14.61 32.48 -6.99
N TYR A 658 13.98 31.97 -5.94
CA TYR A 658 14.23 32.42 -4.57
C TYR A 658 15.68 32.18 -4.14
N LEU A 659 16.22 30.99 -4.42
CA LEU A 659 17.62 30.69 -4.13
C LEU A 659 18.57 31.52 -4.99
N GLU A 660 18.23 31.79 -6.25
CA GLU A 660 18.98 32.68 -7.11
C GLU A 660 19.02 34.10 -6.55
N LEU A 661 17.87 34.63 -6.09
CA LEU A 661 17.81 35.93 -5.42
C LEU A 661 18.76 35.98 -4.22
N CYS A 662 18.76 34.92 -3.39
CA CYS A 662 19.65 34.83 -2.24
C CYS A 662 21.12 34.90 -2.69
N VAL A 663 21.52 34.10 -3.69
CA VAL A 663 22.89 34.11 -4.23
C VAL A 663 23.28 35.50 -4.74
N LEU A 664 22.41 36.17 -5.50
CA LEU A 664 22.67 37.50 -6.04
C LEU A 664 22.86 38.55 -4.93
N GLN A 665 22.01 38.51 -3.90
CA GLN A 665 22.06 39.44 -2.77
C GLN A 665 23.31 39.24 -1.90
N ILE A 666 23.71 37.99 -1.64
CA ILE A 666 24.83 37.68 -0.74
C ILE A 666 26.17 37.87 -1.45
N CYS A 667 26.29 37.42 -2.69
CA CYS A 667 27.53 37.51 -3.45
C CYS A 667 27.69 38.89 -4.12
N GLY A 668 26.66 39.75 -4.11
CA GLY A 668 26.67 41.05 -4.78
C GLY A 668 26.80 40.94 -6.31
N ILE A 669 26.47 39.78 -6.89
CA ILE A 669 26.61 39.49 -8.31
C ILE A 669 25.37 40.00 -9.04
N ARG A 670 25.56 40.67 -10.18
CA ARG A 670 24.44 41.00 -11.09
C ARG A 670 24.17 39.84 -12.04
N PRO A 671 22.90 39.57 -12.41
CA PRO A 671 22.60 38.54 -13.40
C PRO A 671 23.30 38.82 -14.73
N VAL A 672 23.84 37.76 -15.36
CA VAL A 672 24.54 37.87 -16.65
C VAL A 672 23.52 38.24 -17.74
N LEU A 673 23.82 39.27 -18.55
CA LEU A 673 22.91 39.79 -19.59
C LEU A 673 22.34 38.71 -20.52
N GLY A 674 23.16 37.75 -20.97
CA GLY A 674 22.70 36.65 -21.83
C GLY A 674 21.66 35.74 -21.16
N ARG A 675 21.79 35.49 -19.85
CA ARG A 675 20.79 34.72 -19.08
C ARG A 675 19.45 35.44 -19.02
N VAL A 676 19.46 36.77 -18.82
CA VAL A 676 18.25 37.59 -18.73
C VAL A 676 17.43 37.49 -20.03
N GLU A 677 18.10 37.52 -21.18
CA GLU A 677 17.44 37.43 -22.49
C GLU A 677 16.80 36.05 -22.72
N ASP A 678 17.52 34.97 -22.43
CA ASP A 678 17.02 33.61 -22.65
C ASP A 678 15.91 33.24 -21.66
N PHE A 679 16.05 33.66 -20.40
CA PHE A 679 14.98 33.55 -19.42
C PHE A 679 13.75 34.36 -19.82
N SER A 680 13.93 35.60 -20.30
CA SER A 680 12.82 36.44 -20.78
C SER A 680 12.04 35.79 -21.91
N LYS A 681 12.72 35.17 -22.88
CA LYS A 681 12.07 34.42 -23.97
C LYS A 681 11.26 33.25 -23.42
N GLY A 682 11.84 32.45 -22.51
CA GLY A 682 11.17 31.31 -21.88
C GLY A 682 9.94 31.71 -21.07
N VAL A 683 10.05 32.74 -20.22
CA VAL A 683 8.93 33.24 -19.39
C VAL A 683 7.80 33.81 -20.24
N LYS A 684 8.11 34.54 -21.32
CA LYS A 684 7.07 35.04 -22.24
C LYS A 684 6.27 33.91 -22.89
N LEU A 685 6.94 32.83 -23.29
CA LEU A 685 6.28 31.63 -23.82
C LEU A 685 5.43 30.95 -22.75
N LEU A 686 5.94 30.81 -21.52
CA LEU A 686 5.20 30.24 -20.40
C LEU A 686 3.93 31.05 -20.07
N MET A 687 4.04 32.37 -19.98
CA MET A 687 2.90 33.26 -19.72
C MET A 687 1.82 33.09 -20.80
N LYS A 688 2.21 33.11 -22.08
CA LYS A 688 1.29 32.88 -23.21
C LYS A 688 0.70 31.47 -23.24
N ALA A 689 1.44 30.46 -22.79
CA ALA A 689 0.96 29.09 -22.76
C ALA A 689 -0.01 28.85 -21.60
N THR A 690 0.17 29.54 -20.47
CA THR A 690 -0.66 29.41 -19.27
C THR A 690 -1.91 30.31 -19.29
N GLU A 691 -1.98 31.28 -20.19
CA GLU A 691 -3.17 32.09 -20.49
C GLU A 691 -4.39 31.18 -20.79
N GLY A 692 -5.43 31.28 -19.94
CA GLY A 692 -6.67 30.49 -20.07
C GLY A 692 -6.77 29.29 -19.12
N HIS A 693 -5.69 28.92 -18.41
CA HIS A 693 -5.71 27.81 -17.46
C HIS A 693 -5.94 28.30 -16.02
N ALA A 694 -7.19 28.21 -15.53
CA ALA A 694 -7.61 28.73 -14.23
C ALA A 694 -6.80 28.17 -13.04
N PHE A 695 -6.39 26.89 -13.08
CA PHE A 695 -5.66 26.24 -11.99
C PHE A 695 -4.25 26.80 -11.75
N LEU A 696 -3.63 27.46 -12.74
CA LEU A 696 -2.29 28.06 -12.62
C LEU A 696 -2.32 29.53 -12.19
N LYS A 697 -3.48 30.19 -12.21
CA LYS A 697 -3.59 31.64 -11.96
C LYS A 697 -2.99 32.08 -10.62
N GLY A 698 -3.18 31.29 -9.57
CA GLY A 698 -2.62 31.55 -8.24
C GLY A 698 -1.09 31.48 -8.25
N SER A 699 -0.53 30.37 -8.74
CA SER A 699 0.91 30.14 -8.81
C SER A 699 1.62 31.15 -9.70
N MET A 700 1.02 31.52 -10.84
CA MET A 700 1.59 32.53 -11.75
C MET A 700 1.65 33.93 -11.13
N LYS A 701 0.75 34.27 -10.19
CA LYS A 701 0.82 35.55 -9.46
C LYS A 701 2.04 35.58 -8.54
N SER A 702 2.29 34.51 -7.78
CA SER A 702 3.48 34.38 -6.92
C SER A 702 4.77 34.39 -7.75
N PHE A 703 4.76 33.64 -8.85
CA PHE A 703 5.86 33.58 -9.80
C PHE A 703 6.23 34.96 -10.39
N ASN A 704 5.25 35.77 -10.79
CA ASN A 704 5.51 37.12 -11.30
C ASN A 704 6.12 38.05 -10.24
N GLN A 705 5.71 37.90 -8.97
CA GLN A 705 6.28 38.68 -7.88
C GLN A 705 7.77 38.36 -7.72
N ILE A 706 8.16 37.08 -7.71
CA ILE A 706 9.57 36.74 -7.54
C ILE A 706 10.42 37.10 -8.75
N ILE A 707 9.89 37.00 -9.98
CA ILE A 707 10.60 37.48 -11.18
C ILE A 707 10.89 38.97 -11.07
N SER A 708 9.93 39.79 -10.62
CA SER A 708 10.13 41.23 -10.50
C SER A 708 11.25 41.61 -9.51
N LEU A 709 11.53 40.73 -8.54
CA LEU A 709 12.61 40.88 -7.56
C LEU A 709 13.97 40.43 -8.12
N VAL A 710 14.02 39.31 -8.84
CA VAL A 710 15.28 38.77 -9.40
C VAL A 710 15.72 39.53 -10.65
N TYR A 711 14.76 39.88 -11.53
CA TYR A 711 14.98 40.54 -12.81
C TYR A 711 14.10 41.80 -12.96
N PRO A 712 14.48 42.92 -12.32
CA PRO A 712 13.72 44.16 -12.40
C PRO A 712 13.53 44.63 -13.86
N GLY A 713 12.29 44.88 -14.27
CA GLY A 713 11.96 45.37 -15.62
C GLY A 713 11.82 44.32 -16.72
N LEU A 714 11.79 43.02 -16.37
CA LEU A 714 11.62 41.92 -17.33
C LEU A 714 10.15 41.66 -17.73
N LEU A 715 9.20 42.01 -16.86
CA LEU A 715 7.75 41.82 -17.03
C LEU A 715 7.05 43.06 -17.60
#